data_AF-A0A933XFS7-F1
#
_entry.id   AF-A0A933XFS7-F1
#
_cell.length_a   1.000
_cell.length_b   1.000
_cell.length_c   1.000
_cell.angle_alpha   90.00
_cell.angle_beta   90.00
_cell.angle_gamma   90.00
#
_symmetry.space_group_name_H-M   'P 1'
#
loop_
_entity.id
_entity.type
_entity.pdbx_description
1 polymer ?
#
loop_
_entity_poly.entity_id
_entity_poly.type
_entity_poly.pdbx_seq_one_letter_code
_entity_poly.pdbx_strand_id
1 'polypeptide(L)'
;MKKLFNKVLFLILIFTFINSSFFVRDSMSQWVQCDGIYGGAVYSVALNENSIYAGTYSLGVFISTNNGNNWTQTSLNNKPVSSLLVSGNNIYAGLSGLISNGICISTNNGITFNQPVLSTETINTIALSNNNLFVGTNNGVFLSTNNGVNWSQTTLVNKPVPSIAINGNYIFAGIGNSNYGLYLSTNNGSTWTQTSLNNQIIRAVSINGNNIYAGTENGVFYSSNNGTSWSQTSLNNKVVKYIALNGNNIFAVTEFYGVYLSTNNGASWNQIASSNQYIHKIAIADNKIFASSANYGVYLSTNNGTNWTQTAMNNQYIRSIVANGNNIFASSINGVHISTNNGITFSRINVLNNIDVNDLFISGNNIFAGTYNNGVFLSTNNGTSFNQTALNNRSVYSFAVSGNKVFAGTENGLYYTTNNGNNWTGCTLYQNVSSLLISGNNIFAGTFDYGVYLSTNNGTNWIQTSLNNVSIYSLALKDNIIFAGTYNNGLYITTNNGVNWTQLFFNNMSIYSLVADGNNLFAGTSDGLYLSTNSGINWIQKNQGINIAPRTEKILIANNIIYAGTAFHSVLRRSLSEIIGIKTISNEIPSLYTLNQNYPNPFNPVTIVRFKIKDSRFVILKVYDNLGKEIEMLVNEKMNPGEYEVNWNASEYPSGVYFYKLTAGDFTEVKKMVLIK
;
A
#
# COMPACT_ATOMS: atom_id res chain seq x y z
N MET A 1 34.07 51.59 -29.48
CA MET A 1 34.58 50.31 -28.92
C MET A 1 34.33 50.07 -27.42
N LYS A 2 34.03 51.07 -26.56
CA LYS A 2 33.66 50.83 -25.14
C LYS A 2 32.15 50.71 -24.83
N LYS A 3 31.25 51.01 -25.78
CA LYS A 3 29.78 50.86 -25.62
C LYS A 3 29.20 49.54 -26.15
N LEU A 4 30.00 48.75 -26.89
CA LEU A 4 29.60 47.40 -27.35
C LEU A 4 29.96 46.31 -26.32
N PHE A 5 30.99 46.56 -25.50
CA PHE A 5 31.46 45.59 -24.49
C PHE A 5 30.50 45.45 -23.29
N ASN A 6 29.79 46.51 -22.90
CA ASN A 6 28.82 46.47 -21.80
C ASN A 6 27.45 45.90 -22.19
N LYS A 7 27.11 45.80 -23.48
CA LYS A 7 25.89 45.10 -23.93
C LYS A 7 26.12 43.60 -24.13
N VAL A 8 27.35 43.18 -24.43
CA VAL A 8 27.73 41.76 -24.50
C VAL A 8 27.94 41.17 -23.10
N LEU A 9 28.46 41.96 -22.13
CA LEU A 9 28.54 41.52 -20.73
C LEU A 9 27.15 41.42 -20.05
N PHE A 10 26.18 42.25 -20.44
CA PHE A 10 24.80 42.18 -19.94
C PHE A 10 23.97 41.05 -20.58
N LEU A 11 24.33 40.61 -21.80
CA LEU A 11 23.74 39.40 -22.41
C LEU A 11 24.40 38.09 -21.89
N ILE A 12 25.66 38.12 -21.47
CA ILE A 12 26.38 36.96 -20.91
C ILE A 12 26.06 36.75 -19.41
N LEU A 13 25.65 37.80 -18.67
CA LEU A 13 25.11 37.67 -17.31
C LEU A 13 23.63 37.27 -17.24
N ILE A 14 22.87 37.35 -18.35
CA ILE A 14 21.49 36.82 -18.43
C ILE A 14 21.48 35.35 -18.91
N PHE A 15 22.60 34.84 -19.42
CA PHE A 15 22.77 33.42 -19.78
C PHE A 15 23.47 32.56 -18.71
N THR A 16 23.79 33.14 -17.54
CA THR A 16 24.42 32.42 -16.40
C THR A 16 23.57 32.41 -15.12
N PHE A 17 22.31 32.86 -15.19
CA PHE A 17 21.32 32.74 -14.11
C PHE A 17 20.04 32.01 -14.54
N ILE A 18 20.18 31.03 -15.44
CA ILE A 18 19.26 29.88 -15.58
C ILE A 18 20.02 28.60 -15.23
N ASN A 19 20.73 28.64 -14.10
CA ASN A 19 20.80 27.49 -13.21
C ASN A 19 19.76 27.72 -12.12
N SER A 20 18.49 27.91 -12.53
CA SER A 20 17.44 27.35 -11.70
C SER A 20 17.77 25.87 -11.64
N SER A 21 18.13 25.42 -10.46
CA SER A 21 17.86 24.08 -9.99
C SER A 21 16.41 23.71 -10.30
N PHE A 22 16.15 23.42 -11.57
CA PHE A 22 15.39 22.24 -11.92
C PHE A 22 16.22 21.10 -11.32
N PHE A 23 15.98 20.86 -10.03
CA PHE A 23 15.52 19.54 -9.69
C PHE A 23 14.42 19.25 -10.72
N VAL A 24 14.78 18.64 -11.84
CA VAL A 24 14.00 17.52 -12.32
C VAL A 24 13.90 16.70 -11.05
N ARG A 25 12.78 16.84 -10.33
CA ARG A 25 12.36 15.75 -9.46
C ARG A 25 12.39 14.61 -10.43
N ASP A 26 13.41 13.78 -10.32
CA ASP A 26 13.42 12.53 -11.04
C ASP A 26 12.04 11.96 -10.78
N SER A 27 11.23 11.88 -11.83
CA SER A 27 10.10 10.99 -11.85
C SER A 27 10.70 9.59 -11.91
N MET A 28 11.49 9.23 -10.90
CA MET A 28 11.84 7.87 -10.60
C MET A 28 10.50 7.19 -10.46
N SER A 29 10.25 6.20 -11.32
CA SER A 29 9.13 5.31 -11.09
C SER A 29 9.22 4.76 -9.65
N GLN A 30 8.07 4.70 -9.01
CA GLN A 30 7.90 4.40 -7.60
C GLN A 30 7.00 3.18 -7.46
N TRP A 31 7.12 2.49 -6.33
CA TRP A 31 6.16 1.45 -5.99
C TRP A 31 4.73 2.00 -5.96
N VAL A 32 3.82 1.28 -6.59
CA VAL A 32 2.39 1.59 -6.59
C VAL A 32 1.67 0.55 -5.75
N GLN A 33 0.86 1.00 -4.80
CA GLN A 33 -0.01 0.13 -4.02
C GLN A 33 -1.07 -0.50 -4.91
N CYS A 34 -1.20 -1.83 -4.83
CA CYS A 34 -2.38 -2.54 -5.33
C CYS A 34 -3.55 -2.30 -4.36
N ASP A 35 -4.77 -2.11 -4.89
CA ASP A 35 -6.00 -1.69 -4.19
C ASP A 35 -5.93 -1.55 -2.66
N GLY A 36 -6.13 -0.32 -2.18
CA GLY A 36 -6.37 -0.03 -0.76
C GLY A 36 -5.89 1.35 -0.32
N ILE A 37 -6.19 1.69 0.93
CA ILE A 37 -5.66 2.83 1.67
C ILE A 37 -4.48 2.28 2.49
N TYR A 38 -3.29 2.87 2.32
CA TYR A 38 -2.08 2.48 3.05
C TYR A 38 -2.35 2.48 4.56
N GLY A 39 -2.00 1.39 5.26
CA GLY A 39 -1.67 1.22 6.68
C GLY A 39 -2.19 2.21 7.73
N GLY A 40 -3.35 2.83 7.55
CA GLY A 40 -3.73 4.04 8.27
C GLY A 40 -5.20 4.08 8.63
N ALA A 41 -5.44 4.39 9.90
CA ALA A 41 -6.76 4.74 10.41
C ALA A 41 -7.38 5.86 9.58
N VAL A 42 -8.61 5.64 9.10
CA VAL A 42 -9.36 6.65 8.36
C VAL A 42 -10.24 7.39 9.35
N TYR A 43 -9.89 8.66 9.59
CA TYR A 43 -10.52 9.51 10.59
C TYR A 43 -11.70 10.30 10.01
N SER A 44 -11.67 10.55 8.70
CA SER A 44 -12.72 11.31 8.03
C SER A 44 -13.04 10.72 6.68
N VAL A 45 -14.31 10.76 6.32
CA VAL A 45 -14.80 10.46 4.98
C VAL A 45 -15.72 11.59 4.54
N ALA A 46 -15.62 12.00 3.29
CA ALA A 46 -16.49 12.98 2.66
C ALA A 46 -16.71 12.60 1.19
N LEU A 47 -17.74 13.14 0.55
CA LEU A 47 -18.07 12.77 -0.83
C LEU A 47 -18.64 13.96 -1.61
N ASN A 48 -18.56 13.86 -2.92
CA ASN A 48 -19.38 14.63 -3.85
C ASN A 48 -20.10 13.65 -4.81
N GLU A 49 -20.78 14.16 -5.82
CA GLU A 49 -21.58 13.34 -6.76
C GLU A 49 -20.78 12.23 -7.43
N ASN A 50 -19.47 12.42 -7.64
CA ASN A 50 -18.64 11.51 -8.43
C ASN A 50 -17.58 10.75 -7.63
N SER A 51 -17.24 11.22 -6.43
CA SER A 51 -16.03 10.79 -5.72
C SER A 51 -16.22 10.72 -4.21
N ILE A 52 -15.48 9.80 -3.61
CA ILE A 52 -15.35 9.63 -2.16
C ILE A 52 -13.93 9.98 -1.77
N TYR A 53 -13.78 10.71 -0.68
CA TYR A 53 -12.50 11.14 -0.13
C TYR A 53 -12.32 10.58 1.27
N ALA A 54 -11.15 9.99 1.52
CA ALA A 54 -10.78 9.41 2.81
C ALA A 54 -9.58 10.16 3.38
N GLY A 55 -9.75 10.75 4.57
CA GLY A 55 -8.74 11.44 5.33
C GLY A 55 -8.15 10.50 6.38
N THR A 56 -6.84 10.34 6.34
CA THR A 56 -6.11 9.36 7.17
C THR A 56 -5.34 10.03 8.31
N TYR A 57 -5.00 9.26 9.34
CA TYR A 57 -4.27 9.76 10.50
C TYR A 57 -2.87 10.33 10.18
N SER A 58 -2.21 9.86 9.12
CA SER A 58 -0.82 10.27 8.83
C SER A 58 -0.49 10.37 7.36
N LEU A 59 -1.30 9.79 6.47
CA LEU A 59 -0.97 9.64 5.05
C LEU A 59 -1.65 10.67 4.17
N GLY A 60 -2.45 11.58 4.74
CA GLY A 60 -3.18 12.60 3.99
C GLY A 60 -4.50 12.09 3.44
N VAL A 61 -4.84 12.49 2.21
CA VAL A 61 -6.15 12.26 1.58
C VAL A 61 -6.06 11.29 0.41
N PHE A 62 -6.98 10.33 0.37
CA PHE A 62 -7.22 9.43 -0.76
C PHE A 62 -8.54 9.76 -1.44
N ILE A 63 -8.63 9.50 -2.74
CA ILE A 63 -9.85 9.63 -3.54
C ILE A 63 -10.21 8.30 -4.21
N SER A 64 -11.50 8.00 -4.24
CA SER A 64 -12.10 6.92 -5.03
C SER A 64 -13.21 7.47 -5.92
N THR A 65 -13.19 7.12 -7.20
CA THR A 65 -14.22 7.49 -8.20
C THR A 65 -15.12 6.31 -8.58
N ASN A 66 -14.99 5.18 -7.89
CA ASN A 66 -15.63 3.92 -8.24
C ASN A 66 -16.26 3.21 -7.03
N ASN A 67 -16.90 3.99 -6.15
CA ASN A 67 -17.55 3.51 -4.92
C ASN A 67 -16.61 2.83 -3.90
N GLY A 68 -15.35 3.25 -3.88
CA GLY A 68 -14.36 2.74 -2.94
C GLY A 68 -13.67 1.46 -3.39
N ASN A 69 -14.04 0.89 -4.55
CA ASN A 69 -13.37 -0.31 -5.08
C ASN A 69 -11.85 -0.10 -5.19
N ASN A 70 -11.45 1.09 -5.66
CA ASN A 70 -10.04 1.50 -5.72
C ASN A 70 -9.86 2.86 -5.07
N TRP A 71 -8.70 3.07 -4.44
CA TRP A 71 -8.31 4.33 -3.83
C TRP A 71 -6.99 4.81 -4.42
N THR A 72 -6.89 6.13 -4.64
CA THR A 72 -5.67 6.79 -5.13
C THR A 72 -5.27 7.90 -4.17
N GLN A 73 -3.98 7.97 -3.84
CA GLN A 73 -3.44 9.03 -2.98
C GLN A 73 -3.49 10.37 -3.74
N THR A 74 -4.01 11.42 -3.10
CA THR A 74 -4.01 12.79 -3.64
C THR A 74 -2.66 13.49 -3.43
N SER A 75 -2.50 14.73 -3.92
CA SER A 75 -1.26 15.49 -3.65
C SER A 75 -1.06 15.83 -2.16
N LEU A 76 -2.11 15.78 -1.34
CA LEU A 76 -2.01 15.94 0.10
C LEU A 76 -1.62 14.59 0.71
N ASN A 77 -0.32 14.34 0.80
CA ASN A 77 0.28 13.16 1.42
C ASN A 77 1.05 13.53 2.68
N ASN A 78 1.33 12.55 3.55
CA ASN A 78 2.13 12.72 4.77
C ASN A 78 1.61 13.81 5.72
N LYS A 79 0.28 13.91 5.85
CA LYS A 79 -0.39 14.88 6.71
C LYS A 79 -1.51 14.20 7.52
N PRO A 80 -1.72 14.59 8.79
CA PRO A 80 -2.74 13.99 9.62
C PRO A 80 -4.09 14.67 9.39
N VAL A 81 -5.04 14.00 8.75
CA VAL A 81 -6.32 14.58 8.34
C VAL A 81 -7.43 14.13 9.28
N SER A 82 -7.92 15.05 10.11
CA SER A 82 -8.98 14.82 11.11
C SER A 82 -10.38 15.13 10.58
N SER A 83 -10.48 16.04 9.60
CA SER A 83 -11.78 16.46 9.06
C SER A 83 -11.69 16.74 7.57
N LEU A 84 -12.70 16.29 6.84
CA LEU A 84 -12.90 16.60 5.43
C LEU A 84 -14.27 17.24 5.24
N LEU A 85 -14.31 18.25 4.38
CA LEU A 85 -15.54 18.79 3.81
C LEU A 85 -15.33 18.96 2.31
N VAL A 86 -16.35 18.59 1.53
CA VAL A 86 -16.33 18.69 0.07
C VAL A 86 -17.52 19.53 -0.39
N SER A 87 -17.29 20.45 -1.31
CA SER A 87 -18.32 21.27 -1.93
C SER A 87 -18.00 21.49 -3.40
N GLY A 88 -18.75 20.84 -4.29
CA GLY A 88 -18.42 20.75 -5.71
C GLY A 88 -17.03 20.13 -5.91
N ASN A 89 -16.12 20.89 -6.54
CA ASN A 89 -14.73 20.49 -6.76
C ASN A 89 -13.77 20.91 -5.62
N ASN A 90 -14.27 21.65 -4.63
CA ASN A 90 -13.46 22.13 -3.52
C ASN A 90 -13.39 21.08 -2.42
N ILE A 91 -12.18 20.83 -1.91
CA ILE A 91 -11.91 19.94 -0.79
C ILE A 91 -11.20 20.73 0.29
N TYR A 92 -11.74 20.67 1.50
CA TYR A 92 -11.18 21.29 2.69
C TYR A 92 -10.73 20.19 3.64
N ALA A 93 -9.42 20.09 3.86
CA ALA A 93 -8.78 19.10 4.71
C ALA A 93 -8.24 19.76 5.97
N GLY A 94 -8.90 19.49 7.10
CA GLY A 94 -8.49 19.93 8.42
C GLY A 94 -7.41 19.00 8.96
N LEU A 95 -6.32 19.59 9.42
CA LEU A 95 -5.16 18.89 9.93
C LEU A 95 -5.12 18.94 11.46
N SER A 96 -4.77 17.80 12.05
CA SER A 96 -4.65 17.64 13.50
C SER A 96 -3.60 16.59 13.81
N GLY A 97 -2.40 17.02 14.20
CA GLY A 97 -1.36 16.09 14.64
C GLY A 97 -0.03 16.77 14.93
N LEU A 98 0.93 15.95 15.38
CA LEU A 98 2.24 16.42 15.84
C LEU A 98 3.08 17.05 14.73
N ILE A 99 2.84 16.65 13.47
CA ILE A 99 3.66 17.02 12.31
C ILE A 99 3.07 18.15 11.46
N SER A 100 1.78 18.44 11.60
CA SER A 100 1.11 19.51 10.85
C SER A 100 -0.26 19.83 11.44
N ASN A 101 -0.58 21.11 11.48
CA ASN A 101 -1.89 21.65 11.86
C ASN A 101 -2.40 22.60 10.76
N GLY A 102 -3.61 23.12 10.92
CA GLY A 102 -4.25 24.04 9.98
C GLY A 102 -5.14 23.37 8.94
N ILE A 103 -5.47 24.11 7.88
CA ILE A 103 -6.37 23.69 6.82
C ILE A 103 -5.68 23.74 5.46
N CYS A 104 -5.74 22.63 4.73
CA CYS A 104 -5.35 22.54 3.33
C CYS A 104 -6.60 22.55 2.45
N ILE A 105 -6.51 23.24 1.31
CA ILE A 105 -7.62 23.47 0.39
C ILE A 105 -7.18 23.04 -1.01
N SER A 106 -8.04 22.26 -1.66
CA SER A 106 -7.95 21.96 -3.09
C SER A 106 -9.17 22.54 -3.78
N THR A 107 -8.98 23.10 -4.97
CA THR A 107 -10.05 23.61 -5.84
C THR A 107 -10.25 22.76 -7.11
N ASN A 108 -9.53 21.65 -7.22
CA ASN A 108 -9.46 20.81 -8.40
C ASN A 108 -9.56 19.31 -8.06
N ASN A 109 -10.52 18.94 -7.20
CA ASN A 109 -10.77 17.54 -6.81
C ASN A 109 -9.55 16.81 -6.24
N GLY A 110 -8.68 17.53 -5.53
CA GLY A 110 -7.53 16.94 -4.83
C GLY A 110 -6.31 16.70 -5.71
N ILE A 111 -6.33 17.14 -6.98
CA ILE A 111 -5.15 17.07 -7.86
C ILE A 111 -4.00 17.90 -7.25
N THR A 112 -4.31 19.08 -6.71
CA THR A 112 -3.36 19.89 -5.93
C THR A 112 -4.00 20.45 -4.68
N PHE A 113 -3.22 20.53 -3.59
CA PHE A 113 -3.58 21.22 -2.36
C PHE A 113 -2.61 22.37 -2.09
N ASN A 114 -3.12 23.47 -1.52
CA ASN A 114 -2.27 24.56 -1.03
C ASN A 114 -1.53 24.15 0.25
N GLN A 115 -0.56 25.00 0.66
CA GLN A 115 0.06 24.87 1.97
C GLN A 115 -0.96 25.15 3.09
N PRO A 116 -0.80 24.55 4.28
CA PRO A 116 -1.73 24.75 5.38
C PRO A 116 -1.87 26.23 5.76
N VAL A 117 -3.11 26.74 5.78
CA VAL A 117 -3.48 28.02 6.39
C VAL A 117 -3.93 27.75 7.83
N LEU A 118 -3.91 28.72 8.74
CA LEU A 118 -4.14 28.50 10.18
C LEU A 118 -3.22 27.43 10.79
N SER A 119 -1.93 27.43 10.41
CA SER A 119 -0.99 26.35 10.73
C SER A 119 -0.66 26.17 12.22
N THR A 120 -1.11 27.07 13.10
CA THR A 120 -1.03 26.93 14.56
C THR A 120 -2.25 26.24 15.16
N GLU A 121 -3.34 26.12 14.40
CA GLU A 121 -4.63 25.65 14.91
C GLU A 121 -4.86 24.18 14.55
N THR A 122 -5.14 23.37 15.56
CA THR A 122 -5.68 22.02 15.36
C THR A 122 -7.12 22.11 14.87
N ILE A 123 -7.40 21.56 13.69
CA ILE A 123 -8.74 21.59 13.10
C ILE A 123 -9.52 20.34 13.53
N ASN A 124 -10.63 20.52 14.23
CA ASN A 124 -11.47 19.42 14.71
C ASN A 124 -12.66 19.16 13.78
N THR A 125 -13.23 20.23 13.20
CA THR A 125 -14.39 20.16 12.32
C THR A 125 -14.39 21.32 11.32
N ILE A 126 -15.05 21.12 10.19
CA ILE A 126 -15.24 22.10 9.13
C ILE A 126 -16.72 22.08 8.76
N ALA A 127 -17.34 23.25 8.70
CA ALA A 127 -18.71 23.44 8.25
C ALA A 127 -18.78 24.56 7.20
N LEU A 128 -19.72 24.44 6.26
CA LEU A 128 -19.93 25.38 5.17
C LEU A 128 -21.39 25.79 5.13
N SER A 129 -21.65 27.10 4.99
CA SER A 129 -22.98 27.65 4.72
C SER A 129 -22.85 28.92 3.90
N ASN A 130 -23.54 29.02 2.76
CA ASN A 130 -23.56 30.21 1.90
C ASN A 130 -22.16 30.80 1.61
N ASN A 131 -21.19 29.97 1.22
CA ASN A 131 -19.76 30.31 1.00
C ASN A 131 -18.97 30.74 2.25
N ASN A 132 -19.59 30.79 3.42
CA ASN A 132 -18.90 30.99 4.69
C ASN A 132 -18.43 29.65 5.24
N LEU A 133 -17.12 29.54 5.45
CA LEU A 133 -16.49 28.39 6.11
C LEU A 133 -16.29 28.69 7.58
N PHE A 134 -16.72 27.76 8.41
CA PHE A 134 -16.47 27.76 9.84
C PHE A 134 -15.59 26.58 10.19
N VAL A 135 -14.53 26.83 10.95
CA VAL A 135 -13.68 25.76 11.49
C VAL A 135 -13.72 25.80 13.00
N GLY A 136 -14.01 24.63 13.58
CA GLY A 136 -13.90 24.41 15.02
C GLY A 136 -12.50 23.94 15.34
N THR A 137 -11.85 24.62 16.29
CA THR A 137 -10.47 24.37 16.68
C THR A 137 -10.38 24.09 18.18
N ASN A 138 -9.18 23.88 18.72
CA ASN A 138 -8.98 23.84 20.17
C ASN A 138 -9.12 25.22 20.84
N ASN A 139 -9.00 26.31 20.06
CA ASN A 139 -9.00 27.68 20.55
C ASN A 139 -10.28 28.46 20.20
N GLY A 140 -11.32 27.79 19.71
CA GLY A 140 -12.60 28.39 19.36
C GLY A 140 -13.01 28.20 17.90
N VAL A 141 -13.86 29.10 17.40
CA VAL A 141 -14.36 29.07 16.02
C VAL A 141 -13.69 30.16 15.19
N PHE A 142 -13.19 29.79 14.02
CA PHE A 142 -12.73 30.73 12.98
C PHE A 142 -13.67 30.71 11.79
N LEU A 143 -13.81 31.87 11.14
CA LEU A 143 -14.65 32.12 9.99
C LEU A 143 -13.80 32.56 8.80
N SER A 144 -14.11 32.05 7.62
CA SER A 144 -13.69 32.59 6.34
C SER A 144 -14.90 32.89 5.47
N THR A 145 -14.94 34.09 4.89
CA THR A 145 -16.00 34.56 3.97
C THR A 145 -15.57 34.53 2.51
N ASN A 146 -14.37 34.00 2.22
CA ASN A 146 -13.76 34.00 0.89
C ASN A 146 -13.16 32.64 0.53
N ASN A 147 -13.92 31.56 0.80
CA ASN A 147 -13.54 30.18 0.48
C ASN A 147 -12.21 29.73 1.12
N GLY A 148 -11.92 30.20 2.33
CA GLY A 148 -10.80 29.72 3.13
C GLY A 148 -9.46 30.39 2.81
N VAL A 149 -9.47 31.46 2.01
CA VAL A 149 -8.26 32.25 1.71
C VAL A 149 -7.82 33.07 2.92
N ASN A 150 -8.76 33.79 3.55
CA ASN A 150 -8.53 34.57 4.77
C ASN A 150 -9.43 34.09 5.91
N TRP A 151 -8.93 34.20 7.14
CA TRP A 151 -9.61 33.73 8.33
C TRP A 151 -9.63 34.79 9.42
N SER A 152 -10.75 34.89 10.15
CA SER A 152 -10.90 35.69 11.35
C SER A 152 -11.45 34.85 12.48
N GLN A 153 -10.91 34.97 13.69
CA GLN A 153 -11.46 34.32 14.87
C GLN A 153 -12.78 34.99 15.26
N THR A 154 -13.78 34.19 15.62
CA THR A 154 -15.07 34.66 16.13
C THR A 154 -14.99 35.02 17.61
N THR A 155 -16.09 35.51 18.21
CA THR A 155 -16.13 35.80 19.66
C THR A 155 -16.15 34.56 20.55
N LEU A 156 -16.34 33.35 19.99
CA LEU A 156 -16.21 32.10 20.72
C LEU A 156 -14.74 31.67 20.76
N VAL A 157 -14.03 32.08 21.81
CA VAL A 157 -12.58 31.88 22.00
C VAL A 157 -12.27 30.99 23.21
N ASN A 158 -11.08 30.39 23.23
CA ASN A 158 -10.56 29.58 24.35
C ASN A 158 -11.49 28.41 24.76
N LYS A 159 -12.17 27.81 23.77
CA LYS A 159 -13.01 26.63 23.95
C LYS A 159 -12.74 25.64 22.82
N PRO A 160 -12.51 24.35 23.09
CA PRO A 160 -12.35 23.37 22.03
C PRO A 160 -13.70 23.00 21.45
N VAL A 161 -13.79 23.14 20.13
CA VAL A 161 -15.01 22.96 19.34
C VAL A 161 -14.88 21.69 18.50
N PRO A 162 -15.24 20.51 19.04
CA PRO A 162 -15.18 19.25 18.29
C PRO A 162 -16.20 19.17 17.14
N SER A 163 -17.29 19.93 17.19
CA SER A 163 -18.37 19.84 16.20
C SER A 163 -19.10 21.16 16.00
N ILE A 164 -19.45 21.44 14.74
CA ILE A 164 -20.24 22.60 14.31
C ILE A 164 -21.32 22.08 13.37
N ALA A 165 -22.55 22.56 13.57
CA ALA A 165 -23.68 22.29 12.69
C ALA A 165 -24.34 23.61 12.27
N ILE A 166 -24.72 23.74 11.01
CA ILE A 166 -25.26 24.99 10.46
C ILE A 166 -26.55 24.70 9.67
N ASN A 167 -27.59 25.50 9.90
CA ASN A 167 -28.77 25.56 9.05
C ASN A 167 -29.22 27.02 8.88
N GLY A 168 -29.08 27.56 7.67
CA GLY A 168 -29.30 28.98 7.41
C GLY A 168 -28.43 29.85 8.31
N ASN A 169 -29.05 30.69 9.13
CA ASN A 169 -28.36 31.58 10.08
C ASN A 169 -28.04 30.93 11.43
N TYR A 170 -28.59 29.74 11.74
CA TYR A 170 -28.36 29.07 13.01
C TYR A 170 -27.07 28.26 12.95
N ILE A 171 -26.09 28.64 13.78
CA ILE A 171 -24.81 27.98 13.91
C ILE A 171 -24.68 27.45 15.32
N PHE A 172 -24.60 26.13 15.45
CA PHE A 172 -24.40 25.47 16.74
C PHE A 172 -22.95 25.00 16.86
N ALA A 173 -22.29 25.34 17.95
CA ALA A 173 -20.94 24.90 18.30
C ALA A 173 -20.98 24.11 19.61
N GLY A 174 -20.63 22.83 19.54
CA GLY A 174 -20.50 21.97 20.72
C GLY A 174 -19.13 22.16 21.39
N ILE A 175 -19.09 22.17 22.72
CA ILE A 175 -17.85 22.29 23.50
C ILE A 175 -17.52 20.98 24.21
N GLY A 176 -16.28 20.51 24.03
CA GLY A 176 -15.86 19.16 24.38
C GLY A 176 -15.14 18.96 25.73
N ASN A 177 -14.87 20.03 26.49
CA ASN A 177 -14.21 19.97 27.81
C ASN A 177 -14.64 21.17 28.70
N SER A 178 -13.81 21.60 29.67
CA SER A 178 -14.03 22.73 30.59
C SER A 178 -14.91 23.87 30.01
N ASN A 179 -16.01 24.19 30.69
CA ASN A 179 -17.09 25.06 30.18
C ASN A 179 -17.85 24.46 28.97
N TYR A 180 -18.17 23.16 29.08
CA TYR A 180 -18.86 22.36 28.08
C TYR A 180 -20.29 22.84 27.81
N GLY A 181 -20.93 22.20 26.84
CA GLY A 181 -22.30 22.50 26.43
C GLY A 181 -22.37 22.99 24.99
N LEU A 182 -23.56 23.39 24.59
CA LEU A 182 -23.85 23.80 23.22
C LEU A 182 -24.09 25.31 23.14
N TYR A 183 -23.42 25.97 22.21
CA TYR A 183 -23.53 27.40 21.95
C TYR A 183 -24.20 27.65 20.60
N LEU A 184 -25.00 28.70 20.51
CA LEU A 184 -25.72 29.13 19.33
C LEU A 184 -25.25 30.53 18.89
N SER A 185 -25.04 30.70 17.60
CA SER A 185 -24.96 32.00 16.95
C SER A 185 -26.04 32.12 15.87
N THR A 186 -26.63 33.31 15.74
CA THR A 186 -27.60 33.65 14.69
C THR A 186 -27.09 34.75 13.75
N ASN A 187 -25.83 35.17 13.93
CA ASN A 187 -25.22 36.31 13.22
C ASN A 187 -23.79 35.98 12.75
N ASN A 188 -23.62 34.80 12.15
CA ASN A 188 -22.36 34.31 11.58
C ASN A 188 -21.18 34.31 12.57
N GLY A 189 -21.45 34.00 13.84
CA GLY A 189 -20.41 33.91 14.87
C GLY A 189 -19.99 35.26 15.47
N SER A 190 -20.65 36.36 15.12
CA SER A 190 -20.36 37.67 15.73
C SER A 190 -20.64 37.66 17.23
N THR A 191 -21.72 37.01 17.65
CA THR A 191 -22.04 36.73 19.06
C THR A 191 -22.49 35.29 19.25
N TRP A 192 -22.25 34.74 20.44
CA TRP A 192 -22.64 33.39 20.82
C TRP A 192 -23.39 33.39 22.15
N THR A 193 -24.46 32.60 22.24
CA THR A 193 -25.23 32.37 23.46
C THR A 193 -25.21 30.89 23.81
N GLN A 194 -24.99 30.55 25.08
CA GLN A 194 -25.07 29.16 25.52
C GLN A 194 -26.54 28.73 25.56
N THR A 195 -26.85 27.55 25.03
CA THR A 195 -28.20 26.97 25.03
C THR A 195 -28.52 26.32 26.39
N SER A 196 -29.76 25.83 26.55
CA SER A 196 -30.16 25.07 27.73
C SER A 196 -29.46 23.71 27.87
N LEU A 197 -28.80 23.20 26.82
CA LEU A 197 -27.94 22.02 26.88
C LEU A 197 -26.52 22.40 27.35
N ASN A 198 -26.43 22.93 28.57
CA ASN A 198 -25.18 23.44 29.17
C ASN A 198 -24.51 22.46 30.15
N ASN A 199 -25.17 21.32 30.45
CA ASN A 199 -24.69 20.34 31.42
C ASN A 199 -24.08 19.07 30.77
N GLN A 200 -23.76 19.11 29.47
CA GLN A 200 -23.26 17.96 28.70
C GLN A 200 -21.96 18.29 27.95
N ILE A 201 -21.02 17.34 27.92
CA ILE A 201 -19.90 17.37 26.98
C ILE A 201 -20.42 17.03 25.58
N ILE A 202 -20.27 17.97 24.65
CA ILE A 202 -20.76 17.81 23.28
C ILE A 202 -19.63 17.30 22.40
N ARG A 203 -19.82 16.13 21.79
CA ARG A 203 -18.87 15.49 20.88
C ARG A 203 -19.28 15.68 19.42
N ALA A 204 -20.59 15.68 19.14
CA ALA A 204 -21.16 15.84 17.81
C ALA A 204 -22.42 16.69 17.85
N VAL A 205 -22.66 17.47 16.79
CA VAL A 205 -23.91 18.18 16.56
C VAL A 205 -24.31 17.99 15.10
N SER A 206 -25.60 17.79 14.85
CA SER A 206 -26.15 17.76 13.50
C SER A 206 -27.54 18.39 13.48
N ILE A 207 -27.90 18.99 12.35
CA ILE A 207 -29.13 19.75 12.19
C ILE A 207 -29.79 19.42 10.84
N ASN A 208 -31.10 19.24 10.84
CA ASN A 208 -31.94 19.14 9.64
C ASN A 208 -33.25 19.88 9.88
N GLY A 209 -33.48 20.99 9.16
CA GLY A 209 -34.60 21.88 9.45
C GLY A 209 -34.53 22.41 10.88
N ASN A 210 -35.62 22.24 11.65
CA ASN A 210 -35.69 22.63 13.05
C ASN A 210 -35.20 21.54 14.04
N ASN A 211 -34.86 20.36 13.51
CA ASN A 211 -34.46 19.21 14.31
C ASN A 211 -32.94 19.22 14.51
N ILE A 212 -32.51 19.21 15.76
CA ILE A 212 -31.10 19.23 16.15
C ILE A 212 -30.83 18.04 17.04
N TYR A 213 -29.72 17.37 16.79
CA TYR A 213 -29.24 16.23 17.55
C TYR A 213 -27.84 16.54 18.07
N ALA A 214 -27.67 16.38 19.38
CA ALA A 214 -26.39 16.55 20.05
C ALA A 214 -25.94 15.19 20.58
N GLY A 215 -24.80 14.70 20.07
CA GLY A 215 -24.11 13.53 20.58
C GLY A 215 -23.22 13.92 21.75
N THR A 216 -23.41 13.25 22.88
CA THR A 216 -22.73 13.55 24.15
C THR A 216 -22.06 12.28 24.71
N GLU A 217 -21.42 12.42 25.87
CA GLU A 217 -20.92 11.26 26.62
C GLU A 217 -22.03 10.37 27.19
N ASN A 218 -23.26 10.88 27.28
CA ASN A 218 -24.43 10.17 27.80
C ASN A 218 -25.53 9.94 26.74
N GLY A 219 -25.15 9.81 25.47
CA GLY A 219 -26.06 9.46 24.38
C GLY A 219 -26.45 10.64 23.49
N VAL A 220 -27.65 10.58 22.91
CA VAL A 220 -28.16 11.62 22.01
C VAL A 220 -29.24 12.45 22.70
N PHE A 221 -29.07 13.77 22.65
CA PHE A 221 -30.09 14.75 23.00
C PHE A 221 -30.70 15.35 21.72
N TYR A 222 -32.00 15.63 21.77
CA TYR A 222 -32.79 16.10 20.64
C TYR A 222 -33.52 17.40 20.98
N SER A 223 -33.58 18.30 20.00
CA SER A 223 -34.40 19.51 20.02
C SER A 223 -35.17 19.64 18.71
N SER A 224 -36.45 19.98 18.79
CA SER A 224 -37.32 20.24 17.63
C SER A 224 -37.62 21.73 17.43
N ASN A 225 -37.04 22.59 18.28
CA ASN A 225 -37.38 24.01 18.38
C ASN A 225 -36.11 24.88 18.40
N ASN A 226 -35.21 24.61 17.45
CA ASN A 226 -33.98 25.39 17.25
C ASN A 226 -33.11 25.53 18.51
N GLY A 227 -33.07 24.50 19.36
CA GLY A 227 -32.16 24.41 20.49
C GLY A 227 -32.64 25.16 21.73
N THR A 228 -33.89 25.65 21.74
CA THR A 228 -34.49 26.33 22.89
C THR A 228 -34.77 25.36 24.05
N SER A 229 -35.25 24.15 23.75
CA SER A 229 -35.37 23.06 24.73
C SER A 229 -34.83 21.75 24.18
N TRP A 230 -34.39 20.87 25.09
CA TRP A 230 -33.77 19.58 24.77
C TRP A 230 -34.40 18.44 25.56
N SER A 231 -34.51 17.27 24.94
CA SER A 231 -34.86 16.01 25.59
C SER A 231 -33.82 14.94 25.27
N GLN A 232 -33.52 14.07 26.24
CA GLN A 232 -32.67 12.91 25.99
C GLN A 232 -33.47 11.86 25.20
N THR A 233 -32.84 11.28 24.18
CA THR A 233 -33.43 10.21 23.37
C THR A 233 -33.30 8.84 24.07
N SER A 234 -33.85 7.78 23.48
CA SER A 234 -33.69 6.42 24.02
C SER A 234 -32.27 5.86 23.87
N LEU A 235 -31.42 6.47 23.04
CA LEU A 235 -29.98 6.15 23.00
C LEU A 235 -29.27 6.92 24.11
N ASN A 236 -29.18 6.32 25.30
CA ASN A 236 -28.49 6.84 26.47
C ASN A 236 -27.35 5.89 26.93
N ASN A 237 -26.54 6.34 27.90
CA ASN A 237 -25.43 5.57 28.48
C ASN A 237 -24.39 5.07 27.45
N LYS A 238 -24.19 5.83 26.37
CA LYS A 238 -23.20 5.56 25.33
C LYS A 238 -22.55 6.86 24.88
N VAL A 239 -21.24 6.86 24.73
CA VAL A 239 -20.52 8.01 24.16
C VAL A 239 -20.79 8.06 22.66
N VAL A 240 -21.40 9.15 22.20
CA VAL A 240 -21.72 9.38 20.77
C VAL A 240 -20.72 10.36 20.19
N LYS A 241 -19.89 9.90 19.25
CA LYS A 241 -18.76 10.67 18.68
C LYS A 241 -19.11 11.42 17.40
N TYR A 242 -20.10 10.93 16.66
CA TYR A 242 -20.51 11.51 15.39
C TYR A 242 -21.99 11.24 15.15
N ILE A 243 -22.67 12.19 14.49
CA ILE A 243 -24.04 12.04 14.03
C ILE A 243 -24.07 12.38 12.55
N ALA A 244 -24.73 11.56 11.75
CA ALA A 244 -25.03 11.83 10.35
C ALA A 244 -26.54 11.79 10.13
N LEU A 245 -27.03 12.65 9.24
CA LEU A 245 -28.44 12.75 8.90
C LEU A 245 -28.63 12.44 7.41
N ASN A 246 -29.67 11.67 7.08
CA ASN A 246 -30.12 11.45 5.70
C ASN A 246 -31.65 11.44 5.66
N GLY A 247 -32.26 12.56 5.27
CA GLY A 247 -33.70 12.78 5.42
C GLY A 247 -34.13 12.61 6.88
N ASN A 248 -35.01 11.64 7.14
CA ASN A 248 -35.50 11.31 8.48
C ASN A 248 -34.62 10.31 9.24
N ASN A 249 -33.61 9.73 8.58
CA ASN A 249 -32.72 8.75 9.18
C ASN A 249 -31.59 9.45 9.94
N ILE A 250 -31.34 8.99 11.16
CA ILE A 250 -30.30 9.51 12.04
C ILE A 250 -29.34 8.37 12.37
N PHE A 251 -28.07 8.57 12.07
CA PHE A 251 -27.01 7.62 12.34
C PHE A 251 -26.14 8.15 13.48
N ALA A 252 -26.11 7.45 14.61
CA ALA A 252 -25.27 7.77 15.75
C ALA A 252 -24.08 6.81 15.82
N VAL A 253 -22.87 7.34 15.65
CA VAL A 253 -21.62 6.59 15.79
C VAL A 253 -21.16 6.66 17.24
N THR A 254 -20.90 5.51 17.85
CA THR A 254 -20.53 5.39 19.27
C THR A 254 -19.08 4.95 19.45
N GLU A 255 -18.44 5.34 20.56
CA GLU A 255 -17.00 5.11 20.78
C GLU A 255 -16.60 3.63 20.83
N PHE A 256 -17.50 2.75 21.28
CA PHE A 256 -17.22 1.33 21.44
C PHE A 256 -18.40 0.40 21.11
N TYR A 257 -19.53 0.94 20.65
CA TYR A 257 -20.76 0.16 20.43
C TYR A 257 -21.23 0.19 18.98
N GLY A 258 -20.36 0.62 18.05
CA GLY A 258 -20.65 0.69 16.63
C GLY A 258 -21.65 1.80 16.26
N VAL A 259 -22.54 1.53 15.32
CA VAL A 259 -23.44 2.53 14.71
C VAL A 259 -24.90 2.17 15.00
N TYR A 260 -25.68 3.17 15.43
CA TYR A 260 -27.11 3.05 15.67
C TYR A 260 -27.90 3.90 14.67
N LEU A 261 -29.02 3.37 14.19
CA LEU A 261 -29.96 4.04 13.29
C LEU A 261 -31.29 4.30 14.00
N SER A 262 -31.77 5.54 13.92
CA SER A 262 -33.15 5.92 14.26
C SER A 262 -33.86 6.46 13.02
N THR A 263 -35.14 6.13 12.88
CA THR A 263 -36.03 6.62 11.82
C THR A 263 -37.20 7.45 12.37
N ASN A 264 -37.19 7.73 13.67
CA ASN A 264 -38.29 8.34 14.42
C ASN A 264 -37.80 9.41 15.42
N ASN A 265 -36.86 10.25 14.97
CA ASN A 265 -36.31 11.36 15.77
C ASN A 265 -35.68 10.93 17.11
N GLY A 266 -35.14 9.72 17.17
CA GLY A 266 -34.49 9.18 18.37
C GLY A 266 -35.44 8.55 19.39
N ALA A 267 -36.73 8.37 19.07
CA ALA A 267 -37.64 7.66 19.96
C ALA A 267 -37.21 6.19 20.14
N SER A 268 -36.71 5.53 19.09
CA SER A 268 -36.04 4.24 19.16
C SER A 268 -34.80 4.18 18.26
N TRP A 269 -33.88 3.26 18.59
CA TRP A 269 -32.61 3.07 17.90
C TRP A 269 -32.31 1.59 17.69
N ASN A 270 -31.88 1.25 16.48
CA ASN A 270 -31.43 -0.09 16.11
C ASN A 270 -29.93 -0.08 15.86
N GLN A 271 -29.19 -1.02 16.44
CA GLN A 271 -27.77 -1.18 16.12
C GLN A 271 -27.61 -1.79 14.73
N ILE A 272 -26.84 -1.14 13.86
CA ILE A 272 -26.64 -1.53 12.46
C ILE A 272 -25.16 -1.81 12.13
N ALA A 273 -24.21 -1.43 13.00
CA ALA A 273 -22.82 -1.86 12.89
C ALA A 273 -22.28 -2.26 14.28
N SER A 274 -21.44 -3.29 14.33
CA SER A 274 -20.86 -3.81 15.57
C SER A 274 -19.59 -3.04 16.00
N SER A 275 -19.18 -3.24 17.26
CA SER A 275 -18.07 -2.52 17.92
C SER A 275 -16.68 -2.76 17.31
N ASN A 276 -16.45 -3.94 16.73
CA ASN A 276 -15.12 -4.36 16.28
C ASN A 276 -14.55 -3.51 15.12
N GLN A 277 -15.39 -2.69 14.49
CA GLN A 277 -15.00 -1.88 13.33
C GLN A 277 -14.47 -0.48 13.70
N TYR A 278 -14.59 -0.04 14.95
CA TYR A 278 -14.11 1.28 15.42
C TYR A 278 -14.38 2.42 14.41
N ILE A 279 -15.66 2.70 14.17
CA ILE A 279 -16.08 3.69 13.18
C ILE A 279 -15.87 5.11 13.72
N HIS A 280 -15.27 6.00 12.91
CA HIS A 280 -15.02 7.40 13.26
C HIS A 280 -16.09 8.35 12.70
N LYS A 281 -16.34 8.30 11.38
CA LYS A 281 -17.31 9.14 10.68
C LYS A 281 -18.04 8.34 9.62
N ILE A 282 -19.19 8.88 9.21
CA ILE A 282 -20.02 8.34 8.14
C ILE A 282 -20.30 9.45 7.13
N ALA A 283 -20.17 9.14 5.84
CA ALA A 283 -20.65 9.97 4.74
C ALA A 283 -21.76 9.23 4.01
N ILE A 284 -22.81 9.96 3.60
CA ILE A 284 -24.01 9.38 3.00
C ILE A 284 -24.27 10.06 1.66
N ALA A 285 -24.49 9.26 0.62
CA ALA A 285 -24.93 9.70 -0.70
C ALA A 285 -26.06 8.78 -1.16
N ASP A 286 -27.26 9.33 -1.33
CA ASP A 286 -28.47 8.58 -1.65
C ASP A 286 -28.69 7.40 -0.68
N ASN A 287 -28.60 6.17 -1.20
CA ASN A 287 -28.75 4.91 -0.44
C ASN A 287 -27.42 4.28 -0.02
N LYS A 288 -26.28 4.95 -0.29
CA LYS A 288 -24.94 4.46 0.04
C LYS A 288 -24.40 5.16 1.27
N ILE A 289 -23.85 4.36 2.17
CA ILE A 289 -23.23 4.81 3.41
C ILE A 289 -21.78 4.37 3.42
N PHE A 290 -20.87 5.33 3.51
CA PHE A 290 -19.44 5.08 3.66
C PHE A 290 -19.03 5.37 5.10
N ALA A 291 -18.42 4.39 5.77
CA ALA A 291 -17.98 4.52 7.15
C ALA A 291 -16.46 4.40 7.24
N SER A 292 -15.82 5.38 7.87
CA SER A 292 -14.38 5.38 8.10
C SER A 292 -14.04 4.62 9.38
N SER A 293 -13.00 3.79 9.34
CA SER A 293 -12.59 2.89 10.43
C SER A 293 -11.13 3.13 10.83
N ALA A 294 -10.86 3.01 12.14
CA ALA A 294 -9.51 3.07 12.68
C ALA A 294 -8.61 1.92 12.18
N ASN A 295 -9.17 0.73 11.95
CA ASN A 295 -8.38 -0.49 11.74
C ASN A 295 -8.48 -1.03 10.31
N TYR A 296 -9.54 -0.71 9.57
CA TYR A 296 -9.89 -1.41 8.34
C TYR A 296 -10.24 -0.51 7.15
N GLY A 297 -9.93 0.78 7.23
CA GLY A 297 -10.11 1.71 6.11
C GLY A 297 -11.56 2.18 5.97
N VAL A 298 -12.15 2.05 4.78
CA VAL A 298 -13.53 2.49 4.51
C VAL A 298 -14.45 1.30 4.24
N TYR A 299 -15.60 1.27 4.92
CA TYR A 299 -16.70 0.33 4.66
C TYR A 299 -17.80 1.00 3.85
N LEU A 300 -18.52 0.22 3.05
CA LEU A 300 -19.70 0.61 2.29
C LEU A 300 -20.90 -0.22 2.74
N SER A 301 -22.03 0.43 2.93
CA SER A 301 -23.35 -0.19 2.99
C SER A 301 -24.24 0.39 1.91
N THR A 302 -25.01 -0.47 1.24
CA THR A 302 -26.01 -0.09 0.21
C THR A 302 -27.44 -0.27 0.68
N ASN A 303 -27.63 -0.60 1.97
CA ASN A 303 -28.90 -1.01 2.55
C ASN A 303 -29.11 -0.41 3.96
N ASN A 304 -28.82 0.89 4.08
CA ASN A 304 -28.96 1.67 5.31
C ASN A 304 -28.21 1.09 6.53
N GLY A 305 -27.04 0.51 6.28
CA GLY A 305 -26.18 -0.04 7.31
C GLY A 305 -26.55 -1.44 7.77
N THR A 306 -27.57 -2.11 7.19
CA THR A 306 -27.90 -3.47 7.62
C THR A 306 -26.82 -4.49 7.25
N ASN A 307 -26.14 -4.29 6.11
CA ASN A 307 -24.93 -5.03 5.73
C ASN A 307 -23.80 -4.06 5.39
N TRP A 308 -22.57 -4.45 5.71
CA TRP A 308 -21.36 -3.68 5.44
C TRP A 308 -20.33 -4.52 4.70
N THR A 309 -19.74 -3.96 3.66
CA THR A 309 -18.61 -4.55 2.93
C THR A 309 -17.41 -3.60 3.00
N GLN A 310 -16.21 -4.14 3.13
CA GLN A 310 -15.00 -3.33 3.04
C GLN A 310 -14.80 -2.90 1.58
N THR A 311 -14.45 -1.64 1.34
CA THR A 311 -14.42 -1.08 -0.02
C THR A 311 -13.20 -1.51 -0.85
N ALA A 312 -12.03 -1.71 -0.22
CA ALA A 312 -10.79 -2.18 -0.86
C ALA A 312 -9.93 -3.02 0.10
N MET A 313 -8.88 -3.68 -0.41
CA MET A 313 -7.95 -4.53 0.36
C MET A 313 -7.01 -3.70 1.25
N ASN A 314 -7.53 -3.22 2.39
CA ASN A 314 -6.78 -2.34 3.28
C ASN A 314 -6.02 -3.13 4.36
N ASN A 315 -4.73 -2.78 4.53
CA ASN A 315 -3.89 -3.16 5.69
C ASN A 315 -3.90 -4.67 6.03
N GLN A 316 -3.74 -5.52 5.01
CA GLN A 316 -3.60 -6.96 5.19
C GLN A 316 -2.12 -7.35 5.29
N TYR A 317 -1.80 -8.19 6.27
CA TYR A 317 -0.51 -8.87 6.33
C TYR A 317 -0.46 -9.93 5.23
N ILE A 318 0.35 -9.70 4.19
CA ILE A 318 0.49 -10.65 3.09
C ILE A 318 1.49 -11.73 3.47
N ARG A 319 1.09 -12.99 3.37
CA ARG A 319 1.97 -14.13 3.66
C ARG A 319 2.57 -14.78 2.43
N SER A 320 1.81 -14.80 1.33
CA SER A 320 2.27 -15.37 0.05
C SER A 320 1.59 -14.70 -1.13
N ILE A 321 2.28 -14.69 -2.27
CA ILE A 321 1.75 -14.21 -3.55
C ILE A 321 2.21 -15.17 -4.64
N VAL A 322 1.28 -15.63 -5.49
CA VAL A 322 1.58 -16.50 -6.64
C VAL A 322 0.80 -16.07 -7.87
N ALA A 323 1.28 -16.45 -9.05
CA ALA A 323 0.58 -16.25 -10.31
C ALA A 323 0.12 -17.59 -10.89
N ASN A 324 -1.11 -17.64 -11.42
CA ASN A 324 -1.58 -18.73 -12.27
C ASN A 324 -2.16 -18.15 -13.57
N GLY A 325 -1.42 -18.28 -14.67
CA GLY A 325 -1.69 -17.53 -15.89
C GLY A 325 -1.64 -16.02 -15.63
N ASN A 326 -2.69 -15.30 -16.02
CA ASN A 326 -2.79 -13.84 -15.81
C ASN A 326 -3.32 -13.45 -14.42
N ASN A 327 -3.75 -14.41 -13.61
CA ASN A 327 -4.33 -14.14 -12.30
C ASN A 327 -3.23 -14.12 -11.24
N ILE A 328 -3.27 -13.10 -10.38
CA ILE A 328 -2.40 -12.98 -9.21
C ILE A 328 -3.22 -13.32 -7.97
N PHE A 329 -2.72 -14.23 -7.14
CA PHE A 329 -3.33 -14.60 -5.87
C PHE A 329 -2.45 -14.11 -4.73
N ALA A 330 -3.04 -13.46 -3.74
CA ALA A 330 -2.36 -13.00 -2.54
C ALA A 330 -3.06 -13.56 -1.30
N SER A 331 -2.30 -14.27 -0.45
CA SER A 331 -2.79 -14.79 0.82
C SER A 331 -2.51 -13.83 1.97
N SER A 332 -3.38 -13.86 2.97
CA SER A 332 -3.31 -13.03 4.16
C SER A 332 -3.84 -13.75 5.39
N ILE A 333 -3.78 -13.08 6.54
CA ILE A 333 -4.46 -13.51 7.78
C ILE A 333 -5.99 -13.67 7.63
N ASN A 334 -6.56 -13.09 6.57
CA ASN A 334 -7.98 -13.10 6.28
C ASN A 334 -8.32 -13.87 4.99
N GLY A 335 -7.51 -14.86 4.62
CA GLY A 335 -7.77 -15.71 3.47
C GLY A 335 -7.08 -15.23 2.18
N VAL A 336 -7.63 -15.65 1.04
CA VAL A 336 -7.02 -15.46 -0.29
C VAL A 336 -7.75 -14.38 -1.08
N HIS A 337 -6.99 -13.56 -1.79
CA HIS A 337 -7.47 -12.52 -2.70
C HIS A 337 -6.96 -12.80 -4.10
N ILE A 338 -7.74 -12.46 -5.12
CA ILE A 338 -7.42 -12.63 -6.53
C ILE A 338 -7.44 -11.29 -7.27
N SER A 339 -6.47 -11.09 -8.14
CA SER A 339 -6.46 -10.04 -9.15
C SER A 339 -6.46 -10.66 -10.53
N THR A 340 -7.33 -10.17 -11.41
CA THR A 340 -7.42 -10.57 -12.83
C THR A 340 -6.87 -9.50 -13.78
N ASN A 341 -6.29 -8.43 -13.23
CA ASN A 341 -5.82 -7.25 -13.95
C ASN A 341 -4.44 -6.80 -13.47
N ASN A 342 -3.51 -7.74 -13.31
CA ASN A 342 -2.11 -7.48 -12.95
C ASN A 342 -1.94 -6.69 -11.64
N GLY A 343 -2.73 -7.04 -10.64
CA GLY A 343 -2.71 -6.42 -9.32
C GLY A 343 -3.23 -4.98 -9.32
N ILE A 344 -3.88 -4.48 -10.38
CA ILE A 344 -4.58 -3.20 -10.32
C ILE A 344 -5.63 -3.26 -9.22
N THR A 345 -6.49 -4.28 -9.29
CA THR A 345 -7.51 -4.55 -8.28
C THR A 345 -7.45 -5.95 -7.70
N PHE A 346 -7.82 -6.11 -6.43
CA PHE A 346 -7.94 -7.41 -5.76
C PHE A 346 -9.34 -7.61 -5.18
N SER A 347 -9.91 -8.79 -5.38
CA SER A 347 -11.16 -9.22 -4.75
C SER A 347 -10.93 -10.43 -3.85
N ARG A 348 -11.63 -10.50 -2.71
CA ARG A 348 -11.50 -11.61 -1.76
C ARG A 348 -12.22 -12.85 -2.28
N ILE A 349 -11.61 -14.01 -2.08
CA ILE A 349 -12.22 -15.32 -2.34
C ILE A 349 -12.93 -15.79 -1.07
N ASN A 350 -14.26 -15.84 -1.10
CA ASN A 350 -15.07 -16.04 0.10
C ASN A 350 -14.93 -17.42 0.78
N VAL A 351 -14.35 -18.42 0.09
CA VAL A 351 -14.30 -19.81 0.58
C VAL A 351 -13.30 -20.00 1.73
N LEU A 352 -12.27 -19.16 1.83
CA LEU A 352 -11.26 -19.20 2.90
C LEU A 352 -11.38 -18.01 3.86
N ASN A 353 -12.61 -17.51 4.07
CA ASN A 353 -12.83 -16.34 4.91
C ASN A 353 -12.40 -16.60 6.36
N ASN A 354 -11.60 -15.68 6.89
CA ASN A 354 -11.06 -15.67 8.26
C ASN A 354 -10.15 -16.88 8.57
N ILE A 355 -9.64 -17.54 7.53
CA ILE A 355 -8.59 -18.54 7.65
C ILE A 355 -7.27 -17.85 7.32
N ASP A 356 -6.30 -17.96 8.23
CA ASP A 356 -4.95 -17.46 8.00
C ASP A 356 -4.20 -18.42 7.04
N VAL A 357 -3.81 -17.91 5.88
CA VAL A 357 -3.20 -18.70 4.79
C VAL A 357 -1.72 -18.34 4.67
N ASN A 358 -0.87 -19.21 5.19
CA ASN A 358 0.59 -19.08 5.25
C ASN A 358 1.27 -19.11 3.88
N ASP A 359 0.85 -20.03 3.00
CA ASP A 359 1.47 -20.16 1.68
C ASP A 359 0.46 -20.55 0.61
N LEU A 360 0.71 -20.07 -0.61
CA LEU A 360 0.01 -20.48 -1.81
C LEU A 360 1.02 -21.12 -2.75
N PHE A 361 0.65 -22.21 -3.40
CA PHE A 361 1.52 -22.93 -4.31
C PHE A 361 0.77 -23.42 -5.53
N ILE A 362 1.38 -23.24 -6.71
CA ILE A 362 0.81 -23.67 -7.99
C ILE A 362 1.50 -24.94 -8.45
N SER A 363 0.72 -25.97 -8.73
CA SER A 363 1.19 -27.22 -9.33
C SER A 363 0.31 -27.60 -10.51
N GLY A 364 0.79 -27.36 -11.72
CA GLY A 364 -0.06 -27.43 -12.93
C GLY A 364 -1.22 -26.44 -12.81
N ASN A 365 -2.46 -26.92 -12.94
CA ASN A 365 -3.67 -26.09 -12.80
C ASN A 365 -4.20 -25.99 -11.36
N ASN A 366 -3.54 -26.66 -10.42
CA ASN A 366 -3.98 -26.74 -9.03
C ASN A 366 -3.34 -25.65 -8.18
N ILE A 367 -4.14 -25.08 -7.28
CA ILE A 367 -3.69 -24.11 -6.27
C ILE A 367 -3.81 -24.76 -4.90
N PHE A 368 -2.69 -25.00 -4.24
CA PHE A 368 -2.64 -25.44 -2.86
C PHE A 368 -2.54 -24.22 -1.94
N ALA A 369 -3.36 -24.19 -0.90
CA ALA A 369 -3.33 -23.18 0.15
C ALA A 369 -2.96 -23.85 1.48
N GLY A 370 -1.76 -23.57 1.97
CA GLY A 370 -1.28 -23.98 3.28
C GLY A 370 -1.70 -22.97 4.32
N THR A 371 -2.33 -23.44 5.39
CA THR A 371 -2.99 -22.59 6.39
C THR A 371 -2.33 -22.68 7.75
N TYR A 372 -2.59 -21.71 8.62
CA TYR A 372 -2.29 -21.81 10.03
C TYR A 372 -3.33 -22.72 10.70
N ASN A 373 -2.88 -23.80 11.35
CA ASN A 373 -3.68 -24.80 12.07
C ASN A 373 -4.79 -25.56 11.30
N ASN A 374 -5.13 -25.23 10.05
CA ASN A 374 -6.23 -25.89 9.32
C ASN A 374 -5.73 -26.87 8.24
N GLY A 375 -4.41 -27.02 8.06
CA GLY A 375 -3.82 -27.90 7.06
C GLY A 375 -3.83 -27.32 5.64
N VAL A 376 -4.15 -28.15 4.65
CA VAL A 376 -4.07 -27.80 3.22
C VAL A 376 -5.45 -27.80 2.59
N PHE A 377 -5.76 -26.71 1.89
CA PHE A 377 -6.89 -26.61 0.97
C PHE A 377 -6.40 -26.67 -0.48
N LEU A 378 -7.24 -27.18 -1.37
CA LEU A 378 -6.96 -27.32 -2.79
C LEU A 378 -8.05 -26.66 -3.64
N SER A 379 -7.62 -25.87 -4.62
CA SER A 379 -8.45 -25.43 -5.73
C SER A 379 -8.00 -26.10 -7.03
N THR A 380 -8.97 -26.62 -7.78
CA THR A 380 -8.78 -27.20 -9.12
C THR A 380 -9.44 -26.35 -10.22
N ASN A 381 -9.99 -25.20 -9.84
CA ASN A 381 -10.78 -24.31 -10.69
C ASN A 381 -10.25 -22.87 -10.62
N ASN A 382 -8.92 -22.72 -10.60
CA ASN A 382 -8.23 -21.44 -10.60
C ASN A 382 -8.69 -20.49 -9.47
N GLY A 383 -8.86 -21.03 -8.27
CA GLY A 383 -9.17 -20.28 -7.06
C GLY A 383 -10.65 -19.92 -6.87
N THR A 384 -11.56 -20.28 -7.79
CA THR A 384 -12.99 -19.96 -7.58
C THR A 384 -13.58 -20.67 -6.37
N SER A 385 -13.09 -21.87 -6.04
CA SER A 385 -13.36 -22.53 -4.76
C SER A 385 -12.16 -23.33 -4.26
N PHE A 386 -12.16 -23.59 -2.95
CA PHE A 386 -11.14 -24.37 -2.25
C PHE A 386 -11.81 -25.47 -1.42
N ASN A 387 -11.28 -26.68 -1.48
CA ASN A 387 -11.74 -27.83 -0.70
C ASN A 387 -10.63 -28.28 0.27
N GLN A 388 -11.00 -28.59 1.51
CA GLN A 388 -10.07 -29.16 2.49
C GLN A 388 -9.54 -30.50 1.98
N THR A 389 -8.22 -30.71 2.08
CA THR A 389 -7.57 -32.00 1.76
C THR A 389 -7.43 -32.87 3.00
N ALA A 390 -6.93 -34.10 2.84
CA ALA A 390 -6.73 -35.02 3.97
C ALA A 390 -5.66 -34.55 4.99
N LEU A 391 -4.79 -33.60 4.62
CA LEU A 391 -3.89 -32.96 5.58
C LEU A 391 -4.64 -31.79 6.25
N ASN A 392 -5.10 -32.01 7.49
CA ASN A 392 -5.87 -31.06 8.29
C ASN A 392 -5.27 -30.90 9.70
N ASN A 393 -5.78 -29.92 10.46
CA ASN A 393 -5.45 -29.68 11.87
C ASN A 393 -3.96 -29.42 12.18
N ARG A 394 -3.25 -28.75 11.26
CA ARG A 394 -1.82 -28.42 11.38
C ARG A 394 -1.45 -27.16 10.62
N SER A 395 -0.40 -26.49 11.03
CA SER A 395 0.16 -25.37 10.27
C SER A 395 1.04 -25.86 9.11
N VAL A 396 0.83 -25.29 7.93
CA VAL A 396 1.59 -25.58 6.70
C VAL A 396 2.26 -24.29 6.24
N TYR A 397 3.57 -24.31 5.99
CA TYR A 397 4.37 -23.09 5.75
C TYR A 397 4.96 -23.01 4.34
N SER A 398 5.16 -24.13 3.66
CA SER A 398 5.78 -24.15 2.34
C SER A 398 5.38 -25.38 1.56
N PHE A 399 5.39 -25.27 0.23
CA PHE A 399 5.23 -26.40 -0.68
C PHE A 399 6.36 -26.47 -1.71
N ALA A 400 6.56 -27.66 -2.26
CA ALA A 400 7.40 -27.86 -3.44
C ALA A 400 6.94 -29.09 -4.22
N VAL A 401 7.31 -29.17 -5.50
CA VAL A 401 6.99 -30.33 -6.36
C VAL A 401 8.26 -31.00 -6.86
N SER A 402 8.40 -32.30 -6.61
CA SER A 402 9.52 -33.12 -7.08
C SER A 402 8.98 -34.40 -7.72
N GLY A 403 9.14 -34.52 -9.04
CA GLY A 403 8.50 -35.57 -9.82
C GLY A 403 6.98 -35.51 -9.71
N ASN A 404 6.35 -36.61 -9.27
CA ASN A 404 4.90 -36.70 -9.07
C ASN A 404 4.45 -36.37 -7.62
N LYS A 405 5.37 -35.96 -6.75
CA LYS A 405 5.07 -35.66 -5.34
C LYS A 405 4.95 -34.15 -5.13
N VAL A 406 3.86 -33.73 -4.51
CA VAL A 406 3.74 -32.41 -3.90
C VAL A 406 4.07 -32.55 -2.42
N PHE A 407 5.11 -31.86 -1.97
CA PHE A 407 5.55 -31.81 -0.58
C PHE A 407 4.93 -30.59 0.12
N ALA A 408 4.61 -30.75 1.41
CA ALA A 408 4.11 -29.71 2.30
C ALA A 408 4.96 -29.70 3.58
N GLY A 409 5.69 -28.62 3.79
CA GLY A 409 6.43 -28.33 5.01
C GLY A 409 5.49 -27.83 6.10
N THR A 410 5.55 -28.44 7.28
CA THR A 410 4.59 -28.19 8.37
C THR A 410 5.30 -27.87 9.68
N GLU A 411 4.52 -27.48 10.70
CA GLU A 411 5.03 -27.22 12.06
C GLU A 411 5.68 -28.43 12.74
N ASN A 412 5.41 -29.64 12.27
CA ASN A 412 5.93 -30.89 12.81
C ASN A 412 6.26 -31.88 11.68
N GLY A 413 7.24 -31.51 10.85
CA GLY A 413 7.78 -32.37 9.79
C GLY A 413 7.26 -32.09 8.40
N LEU A 414 7.55 -33.02 7.50
CA LEU A 414 7.26 -32.91 6.07
C LEU A 414 6.27 -33.98 5.62
N TYR A 415 5.28 -33.60 4.83
CA TYR A 415 4.30 -34.51 4.23
C TYR A 415 4.35 -34.44 2.71
N TYR A 416 3.97 -35.50 2.01
CA TYR A 416 3.79 -35.46 0.57
C TYR A 416 2.51 -36.15 0.11
N THR A 417 2.05 -35.76 -1.07
CA THR A 417 0.93 -36.40 -1.78
C THR A 417 1.29 -36.67 -3.23
N THR A 418 0.74 -37.74 -3.79
CA THR A 418 0.82 -38.09 -5.23
C THR A 418 -0.55 -38.08 -5.91
N ASN A 419 -1.60 -37.72 -5.16
CA ASN A 419 -3.00 -37.82 -5.59
C ASN A 419 -3.80 -36.56 -5.25
N ASN A 420 -3.16 -35.39 -5.42
CA ASN A 420 -3.76 -34.07 -5.18
C ASN A 420 -4.38 -33.92 -3.78
N GLY A 421 -3.72 -34.45 -2.76
CA GLY A 421 -4.10 -34.26 -1.36
C GLY A 421 -5.24 -35.16 -0.87
N ASN A 422 -5.72 -36.10 -1.68
CA ASN A 422 -6.67 -37.12 -1.23
C ASN A 422 -6.07 -37.95 -0.09
N ASN A 423 -4.76 -38.22 -0.15
CA ASN A 423 -3.98 -38.78 0.96
C ASN A 423 -2.64 -38.07 1.07
N TRP A 424 -2.09 -38.05 2.29
CA TRP A 424 -0.76 -37.50 2.59
C TRP A 424 0.06 -38.52 3.37
N THR A 425 1.34 -38.65 3.01
CA THR A 425 2.31 -39.53 3.65
C THR A 425 3.38 -38.71 4.34
N GLY A 426 3.65 -38.99 5.63
CA GLY A 426 4.73 -38.34 6.37
C GLY A 426 6.11 -38.79 5.91
N CYS A 427 7.06 -37.86 5.89
CA CYS A 427 8.48 -38.14 5.65
C CYS A 427 9.22 -38.42 6.97
N THR A 428 10.50 -38.78 6.87
CA THR A 428 11.39 -39.02 8.01
C THR A 428 12.00 -37.75 8.61
N LEU A 429 11.65 -36.56 8.08
CA LEU A 429 12.02 -35.26 8.62
C LEU A 429 10.92 -34.74 9.55
N TYR A 430 11.28 -34.46 10.82
CA TYR A 430 10.33 -34.09 11.87
C TYR A 430 10.43 -32.62 12.32
N GLN A 431 11.41 -31.88 11.81
CA GLN A 431 11.60 -30.46 12.12
C GLN A 431 10.46 -29.61 11.54
N ASN A 432 10.29 -28.41 12.09
CA ASN A 432 9.36 -27.42 11.54
C ASN A 432 9.93 -26.86 10.23
N VAL A 433 9.32 -27.22 9.10
CA VAL A 433 9.82 -26.91 7.75
C VAL A 433 9.18 -25.63 7.23
N SER A 434 9.98 -24.58 7.11
CA SER A 434 9.58 -23.23 6.73
C SER A 434 9.74 -22.94 5.23
N SER A 435 10.65 -23.62 4.55
CA SER A 435 10.92 -23.41 3.12
C SER A 435 11.35 -24.71 2.46
N LEU A 436 10.86 -24.97 1.26
CA LEU A 436 11.28 -26.09 0.42
C LEU A 436 11.86 -25.59 -0.90
N LEU A 437 12.92 -26.22 -1.37
CA LEU A 437 13.56 -25.92 -2.66
C LEU A 437 13.95 -27.22 -3.38
N ILE A 438 13.71 -27.25 -4.68
CA ILE A 438 14.10 -28.36 -5.56
C ILE A 438 15.29 -27.92 -6.40
N SER A 439 16.35 -28.74 -6.44
CA SER A 439 17.52 -28.52 -7.29
C SER A 439 17.90 -29.85 -7.95
N GLY A 440 17.48 -30.02 -9.22
CA GLY A 440 17.58 -31.32 -9.90
C GLY A 440 16.80 -32.40 -9.14
N ASN A 441 17.49 -33.48 -8.75
CA ASN A 441 16.91 -34.58 -7.96
C ASN A 441 16.95 -34.35 -6.44
N ASN A 442 17.55 -33.23 -6.01
CA ASN A 442 17.72 -32.90 -4.60
C ASN A 442 16.56 -32.05 -4.09
N ILE A 443 16.14 -32.32 -2.86
CA ILE A 443 15.17 -31.52 -2.12
C ILE A 443 15.88 -30.92 -0.91
N PHE A 444 15.83 -29.61 -0.78
CA PHE A 444 16.32 -28.89 0.39
C PHE A 444 15.14 -28.42 1.23
N ALA A 445 15.21 -28.68 2.54
CA ALA A 445 14.24 -28.24 3.53
C ALA A 445 14.92 -27.26 4.49
N GLY A 446 14.54 -25.99 4.39
CA GLY A 446 14.83 -24.98 5.39
C GLY A 446 13.90 -25.17 6.58
N THR A 447 14.47 -25.06 7.78
CA THR A 447 13.73 -25.28 9.02
C THR A 447 13.83 -24.07 9.94
N PHE A 448 12.86 -23.92 10.83
CA PHE A 448 13.02 -23.00 11.96
C PHE A 448 14.06 -23.58 12.93
N ASP A 449 15.03 -22.75 13.29
CA ASP A 449 16.09 -22.98 14.30
C ASP A 449 17.10 -24.10 14.00
N TYR A 450 16.82 -25.05 13.11
CA TYR A 450 17.71 -26.21 12.85
C TYR A 450 18.50 -26.14 11.54
N GLY A 451 18.36 -25.07 10.76
CA GLY A 451 19.09 -24.87 9.50
C GLY A 451 18.50 -25.62 8.30
N VAL A 452 19.35 -26.14 7.42
CA VAL A 452 18.94 -26.77 6.15
C VAL A 452 19.19 -28.29 6.17
N TYR A 453 18.20 -29.06 5.75
CA TYR A 453 18.30 -30.49 5.47
C TYR A 453 18.24 -30.78 3.97
N LEU A 454 18.89 -31.85 3.53
CA LEU A 454 18.96 -32.30 2.15
C LEU A 454 18.43 -33.73 2.02
N SER A 455 17.60 -33.97 1.02
CA SER A 455 17.27 -35.30 0.51
C SER A 455 17.75 -35.46 -0.92
N THR A 456 18.48 -36.55 -1.21
CA THR A 456 18.95 -36.92 -2.55
C THR A 456 18.14 -38.07 -3.16
N ASN A 457 17.12 -38.55 -2.45
CA ASN A 457 16.32 -39.72 -2.81
C ASN A 457 14.81 -39.42 -2.74
N ASN A 458 14.44 -38.24 -3.26
CA ASN A 458 13.06 -37.77 -3.40
C ASN A 458 12.24 -37.84 -2.09
N GLY A 459 12.84 -37.36 -1.00
CA GLY A 459 12.20 -37.18 0.31
C GLY A 459 12.15 -38.41 1.20
N THR A 460 12.79 -39.53 0.81
CA THR A 460 12.76 -40.79 1.57
C THR A 460 13.64 -40.69 2.83
N ASN A 461 14.86 -40.18 2.67
CA ASN A 461 15.79 -39.91 3.77
C ASN A 461 16.29 -38.47 3.69
N TRP A 462 16.67 -37.93 4.85
CA TRP A 462 17.12 -36.56 5.03
C TRP A 462 18.41 -36.52 5.83
N ILE A 463 19.35 -35.69 5.40
CA ILE A 463 20.60 -35.42 6.10
C ILE A 463 20.69 -33.93 6.42
N GLN A 464 21.18 -33.57 7.61
CA GLN A 464 21.43 -32.17 7.95
C GLN A 464 22.66 -31.68 7.18
N THR A 465 22.57 -30.47 6.61
CA THR A 465 23.70 -29.83 5.92
C THR A 465 24.62 -29.10 6.91
N SER A 466 25.71 -28.49 6.43
CA SER A 466 26.61 -27.75 7.33
C SER A 466 25.99 -26.46 7.89
N LEU A 467 24.91 -25.94 7.29
CA LEU A 467 24.14 -24.81 7.84
C LEU A 467 23.12 -25.34 8.84
N ASN A 468 23.47 -25.24 10.13
CA ASN A 468 22.67 -25.68 11.28
C ASN A 468 22.51 -24.51 12.28
N ASN A 469 21.59 -24.66 13.25
CA ASN A 469 21.36 -23.68 14.32
C ASN A 469 20.99 -22.26 13.84
N VAL A 470 20.30 -22.17 12.70
CA VAL A 470 19.82 -20.92 12.10
C VAL A 470 18.42 -21.15 11.55
N SER A 471 17.50 -20.22 11.83
CA SER A 471 16.14 -20.28 11.27
C SER A 471 16.17 -19.82 9.81
N ILE A 472 15.73 -20.70 8.91
CA ILE A 472 15.68 -20.45 7.46
C ILE A 472 14.28 -19.95 7.11
N TYR A 473 14.17 -18.84 6.39
CA TYR A 473 12.87 -18.29 5.97
C TYR A 473 12.64 -18.45 4.47
N SER A 474 13.69 -18.48 3.66
CA SER A 474 13.56 -18.65 2.22
C SER A 474 14.76 -19.38 1.65
N LEU A 475 14.50 -20.31 0.73
CA LEU A 475 15.49 -20.96 -0.11
C LEU A 475 15.22 -20.61 -1.57
N ALA A 476 16.25 -20.27 -2.32
CA ALA A 476 16.18 -20.01 -3.76
C ALA A 476 17.36 -20.65 -4.50
N LEU A 477 17.18 -20.95 -5.78
CA LEU A 477 18.19 -21.50 -6.67
C LEU A 477 18.44 -20.54 -7.82
N LYS A 478 19.71 -20.25 -8.11
CA LYS A 478 20.13 -19.56 -9.34
C LYS A 478 21.48 -20.11 -9.80
N ASP A 479 21.58 -20.55 -11.06
CA ASP A 479 22.81 -21.03 -11.69
C ASP A 479 23.59 -22.07 -10.85
N ASN A 480 22.87 -23.04 -10.26
CA ASN A 480 23.40 -24.07 -9.33
C ASN A 480 23.89 -23.54 -7.97
N ILE A 481 23.72 -22.25 -7.69
CA ILE A 481 23.96 -21.66 -6.37
C ILE A 481 22.64 -21.67 -5.61
N ILE A 482 22.66 -22.25 -4.41
CA ILE A 482 21.52 -22.20 -3.50
C ILE A 482 21.74 -21.07 -2.52
N PHE A 483 20.72 -20.25 -2.35
CA PHE A 483 20.67 -19.12 -1.45
C PHE A 483 19.73 -19.45 -0.29
N ALA A 484 20.14 -19.14 0.94
CA ALA A 484 19.33 -19.27 2.14
C ALA A 484 19.20 -17.91 2.84
N GLY A 485 17.97 -17.39 2.83
CA GLY A 485 17.57 -16.23 3.61
C GLY A 485 17.20 -16.67 5.02
N THR A 486 17.74 -15.97 6.02
CA THR A 486 17.67 -16.38 7.42
C THR A 486 17.00 -15.34 8.30
N TYR A 487 16.58 -15.75 9.49
CA TYR A 487 16.13 -14.84 10.54
C TYR A 487 17.32 -14.16 11.20
N ASN A 488 17.42 -12.84 11.06
CA ASN A 488 18.46 -11.98 11.64
C ASN A 488 19.92 -12.36 11.35
N ASN A 489 20.21 -13.34 10.51
CA ASN A 489 21.57 -13.77 10.19
C ASN A 489 21.92 -13.54 8.70
N GLY A 490 21.13 -12.75 7.97
CA GLY A 490 21.42 -12.37 6.59
C GLY A 490 21.32 -13.53 5.59
N LEU A 491 22.18 -13.48 4.57
CA LEU A 491 22.15 -14.38 3.40
C LEU A 491 23.31 -15.37 3.43
N TYR A 492 22.99 -16.66 3.28
CA TYR A 492 23.98 -17.72 3.07
C TYR A 492 23.89 -18.29 1.66
N ILE A 493 25.01 -18.75 1.12
CA ILE A 493 25.07 -19.44 -0.18
C ILE A 493 25.81 -20.77 -0.09
N THR A 494 25.48 -21.68 -1.01
CA THR A 494 26.25 -22.89 -1.27
C THR A 494 26.31 -23.20 -2.76
N THR A 495 27.46 -23.69 -3.21
CA THR A 495 27.73 -24.14 -4.59
C THR A 495 27.95 -25.66 -4.67
N ASN A 496 27.89 -26.35 -3.53
CA ASN A 496 28.25 -27.76 -3.40
C ASN A 496 27.14 -28.55 -2.69
N ASN A 497 25.88 -28.23 -2.97
CA ASN A 497 24.69 -28.89 -2.41
C ASN A 497 24.66 -28.91 -0.88
N GLY A 498 25.13 -27.84 -0.23
CA GLY A 498 25.06 -27.68 1.22
C GLY A 498 26.16 -28.42 2.01
N VAL A 499 27.17 -28.97 1.33
CA VAL A 499 28.36 -29.50 2.04
C VAL A 499 29.06 -28.38 2.79
N ASN A 500 29.17 -27.19 2.20
CA ASN A 500 29.62 -25.97 2.87
C ASN A 500 28.68 -24.81 2.53
N TRP A 501 28.50 -23.91 3.49
CA TRP A 501 27.76 -22.66 3.32
C TRP A 501 28.63 -21.46 3.69
N THR A 502 28.48 -20.38 2.93
CA THR A 502 29.20 -19.12 3.14
C THR A 502 28.19 -17.99 3.35
N GLN A 503 28.33 -17.24 4.45
CA GLN A 503 27.54 -16.04 4.70
C GLN A 503 28.07 -14.89 3.82
N LEU A 504 27.19 -14.12 3.20
CA LEU A 504 27.56 -13.01 2.32
C LEU A 504 27.20 -11.64 2.91
N PHE A 505 25.95 -11.19 2.70
CA PHE A 505 25.43 -9.86 3.02
C PHE A 505 24.35 -9.91 4.09
N PHE A 506 23.88 -8.72 4.52
CA PHE A 506 22.71 -8.53 5.39
C PHE A 506 22.90 -9.01 6.84
N ASN A 507 24.11 -8.86 7.39
CA ASN A 507 24.36 -9.16 8.80
C ASN A 507 23.32 -8.46 9.69
N ASN A 508 22.71 -9.19 10.63
CA ASN A 508 21.66 -8.70 11.53
C ASN A 508 20.34 -8.30 10.85
N MET A 509 20.07 -8.76 9.63
CA MET A 509 18.83 -8.52 8.91
C MET A 509 18.13 -9.83 8.56
N SER A 510 16.80 -9.83 8.67
CA SER A 510 15.97 -10.96 8.27
C SER A 510 15.66 -10.92 6.77
N ILE A 511 15.76 -12.06 6.10
CA ILE A 511 15.44 -12.22 4.67
C ILE A 511 14.27 -13.20 4.55
N TYR A 512 13.08 -12.66 4.28
CA TYR A 512 11.81 -13.41 4.24
C TYR A 512 11.53 -14.05 2.89
N SER A 513 12.04 -13.48 1.80
CA SER A 513 11.79 -13.99 0.45
C SER A 513 13.01 -13.79 -0.45
N LEU A 514 13.35 -14.82 -1.21
CA LEU A 514 14.36 -14.80 -2.26
C LEU A 514 13.72 -15.26 -3.57
N VAL A 515 13.90 -14.47 -4.63
CA VAL A 515 13.40 -14.81 -5.97
C VAL A 515 14.50 -14.55 -7.00
N ALA A 516 14.74 -15.53 -7.86
CA ALA A 516 15.61 -15.40 -9.02
C ALA A 516 14.75 -15.16 -10.27
N ASP A 517 15.14 -14.19 -11.10
CA ASP A 517 14.52 -13.93 -12.39
C ASP A 517 15.58 -13.52 -13.41
N GLY A 518 15.83 -14.41 -14.39
CA GLY A 518 16.96 -14.29 -15.29
C GLY A 518 18.29 -14.16 -14.53
N ASN A 519 19.00 -13.05 -14.74
CA ASN A 519 20.25 -12.75 -14.04
C ASN A 519 20.08 -12.01 -12.72
N ASN A 520 18.85 -11.60 -12.41
CA ASN A 520 18.55 -10.80 -11.22
C ASN A 520 18.18 -11.70 -10.05
N LEU A 521 18.55 -11.26 -8.85
CA LEU A 521 18.08 -11.80 -7.59
C LEU A 521 17.41 -10.71 -6.79
N PHE A 522 16.27 -11.03 -6.20
CA PHE A 522 15.50 -10.14 -5.36
C PHE A 522 15.41 -10.71 -3.96
N ALA A 523 15.61 -9.86 -2.96
CA ALA A 523 15.52 -10.21 -1.55
C ALA A 523 14.52 -9.29 -0.85
N GLY A 524 13.51 -9.92 -0.25
CA GLY A 524 12.52 -9.26 0.60
C GLY A 524 13.00 -9.37 2.03
N THR A 525 13.23 -8.22 2.67
CA THR A 525 13.89 -8.16 3.98
C THR A 525 13.06 -7.41 5.00
N SER A 526 13.54 -7.36 6.24
CA SER A 526 12.97 -6.49 7.29
C SER A 526 13.08 -5.00 6.98
N ASP A 527 13.84 -4.62 5.95
CA ASP A 527 14.10 -3.24 5.51
C ASP A 527 13.71 -3.02 4.03
N GLY A 528 12.70 -3.75 3.55
CA GLY A 528 12.16 -3.60 2.20
C GLY A 528 12.78 -4.53 1.16
N LEU A 529 12.84 -4.07 -0.09
CA LEU A 529 13.33 -4.86 -1.22
C LEU A 529 14.77 -4.51 -1.59
N TYR A 530 15.58 -5.54 -1.81
CA TYR A 530 16.90 -5.42 -2.40
C TYR A 530 17.00 -6.19 -3.74
N LEU A 531 17.79 -5.66 -4.67
CA LEU A 531 18.11 -6.26 -5.97
C LEU A 531 19.61 -6.53 -6.07
N SER A 532 19.98 -7.71 -6.58
CA SER A 532 21.32 -8.00 -7.09
C SER A 532 21.25 -8.31 -8.58
N THR A 533 22.12 -7.67 -9.37
CA THR A 533 22.27 -7.90 -10.81
C THR A 533 23.51 -8.74 -11.16
N ASN A 534 24.28 -9.16 -10.15
CA ASN A 534 25.57 -9.84 -10.29
C ASN A 534 25.61 -11.14 -9.46
N SER A 535 24.55 -11.94 -9.55
CA SER A 535 24.44 -13.25 -8.89
C SER A 535 24.65 -13.23 -7.37
N GLY A 536 24.18 -12.18 -6.71
CA GLY A 536 24.15 -12.07 -5.25
C GLY A 536 25.44 -11.52 -4.63
N ILE A 537 26.41 -11.10 -5.45
CA ILE A 537 27.69 -10.52 -4.99
C ILE A 537 27.50 -9.11 -4.44
N ASN A 538 26.58 -8.30 -5.00
CA ASN A 538 26.24 -6.98 -4.47
C ASN A 538 24.72 -6.78 -4.49
N TRP A 539 24.21 -6.00 -3.55
CA TRP A 539 22.79 -5.73 -3.38
C TRP A 539 22.50 -4.23 -3.25
N ILE A 540 21.46 -3.78 -3.94
CA ILE A 540 21.02 -2.39 -3.95
C ILE A 540 19.57 -2.32 -3.47
N GLN A 541 19.29 -1.44 -2.51
CA GLN A 541 17.94 -1.24 -1.99
C GLN A 541 17.04 -0.54 -3.03
N LYS A 542 15.79 -1.02 -3.17
CA LYS A 542 14.83 -0.58 -4.19
C LYS A 542 13.51 -0.09 -3.60
N ASN A 543 13.56 0.64 -2.49
CA ASN A 543 12.39 1.13 -1.76
C ASN A 543 11.81 2.47 -2.27
N GLN A 544 12.21 2.94 -3.47
CA GLN A 544 11.81 4.26 -3.96
C GLN A 544 10.28 4.36 -4.05
N GLY A 545 9.70 5.39 -3.39
CA GLY A 545 8.25 5.61 -3.35
C GLY A 545 7.52 4.94 -2.20
N ILE A 546 8.22 4.25 -1.30
CA ILE A 546 7.62 3.72 -0.08
C ILE A 546 8.06 4.56 1.11
N ASN A 547 7.11 5.31 1.71
CA ASN A 547 7.39 6.27 2.78
C ASN A 547 7.85 5.61 4.10
N ILE A 548 7.51 4.32 4.30
CA ILE A 548 7.97 3.49 5.41
C ILE A 548 8.46 2.19 4.80
N ALA A 549 9.77 1.94 4.81
CA ALA A 549 10.37 0.71 4.26
C ALA A 549 9.63 -0.50 4.84
N PRO A 550 8.79 -1.18 4.05
CA PRO A 550 7.90 -2.17 4.61
C PRO A 550 8.69 -3.46 4.69
N ARG A 551 8.58 -4.16 5.81
CA ARG A 551 8.99 -5.57 5.88
C ARG A 551 8.35 -6.31 4.69
N THR A 552 9.18 -6.76 3.75
CA THR A 552 8.76 -7.40 2.51
C THR A 552 8.77 -8.90 2.74
N GLU A 553 7.58 -9.47 2.90
CA GLU A 553 7.37 -10.87 3.27
C GLU A 553 7.52 -11.82 2.08
N LYS A 554 7.02 -11.40 0.92
CA LYS A 554 7.00 -12.24 -0.29
C LYS A 554 7.21 -11.40 -1.53
N ILE A 555 7.96 -11.93 -2.48
CA ILE A 555 8.14 -11.35 -3.81
C ILE A 555 7.52 -12.29 -4.84
N LEU A 556 6.86 -11.70 -5.83
CA LEU A 556 6.43 -12.39 -7.04
C LEU A 556 6.84 -11.57 -8.25
N ILE A 557 7.37 -12.22 -9.28
CA ILE A 557 7.57 -11.61 -10.58
C ILE A 557 6.64 -12.31 -11.56
N ALA A 558 5.75 -11.53 -12.18
CA ALA A 558 4.79 -12.04 -13.15
C ALA A 558 4.38 -10.91 -14.11
N ASN A 559 4.23 -11.24 -15.40
CA ASN A 559 3.76 -10.29 -16.42
C ASN A 559 4.59 -9.00 -16.50
N ASN A 560 5.91 -9.11 -16.35
CA ASN A 560 6.86 -8.00 -16.30
C ASN A 560 6.64 -6.99 -15.16
N ILE A 561 5.95 -7.43 -14.10
CA ILE A 561 5.70 -6.66 -12.89
C ILE A 561 6.30 -7.44 -11.73
N ILE A 562 7.00 -6.72 -10.85
CA ILE A 562 7.40 -7.21 -9.54
C ILE A 562 6.34 -6.79 -8.51
N TYR A 563 5.86 -7.76 -7.73
CA TYR A 563 4.94 -7.58 -6.63
C TYR A 563 5.69 -7.83 -5.32
N ALA A 564 5.49 -6.95 -4.34
CA ALA A 564 6.01 -7.09 -2.98
C ALA A 564 4.83 -7.19 -2.02
N GLY A 565 4.65 -8.35 -1.40
CA GLY A 565 3.74 -8.56 -0.28
C GLY A 565 4.39 -8.08 1.01
N THR A 566 3.67 -7.27 1.77
CA THR A 566 4.21 -6.62 2.97
C THR A 566 3.42 -6.97 4.22
N ALA A 567 4.05 -6.81 5.39
CA ALA A 567 3.44 -7.06 6.69
C ALA A 567 2.24 -6.15 7.01
N PHE A 568 2.20 -4.92 6.46
CA PHE A 568 1.23 -3.87 6.87
C PHE A 568 0.75 -2.96 5.73
N HIS A 569 1.18 -3.20 4.48
CA HIS A 569 0.81 -2.37 3.34
C HIS A 569 0.30 -3.24 2.18
N SER A 570 -0.33 -4.39 2.47
CA SER A 570 -0.89 -5.28 1.45
C SER A 570 0.16 -5.59 0.34
N VAL A 571 -0.22 -5.53 -0.93
CA VAL A 571 0.63 -5.78 -2.09
C VAL A 571 1.04 -4.46 -2.76
N LEU A 572 2.35 -4.26 -2.93
CA LEU A 572 2.92 -3.21 -3.79
C LEU A 572 3.28 -3.81 -5.14
N ARG A 573 3.20 -3.03 -6.22
CA ARG A 573 3.66 -3.41 -7.56
C ARG A 573 4.54 -2.35 -8.20
N ARG A 574 5.46 -2.79 -9.06
CA ARG A 574 6.31 -1.92 -9.89
C ARG A 574 6.66 -2.63 -11.19
N SER A 575 6.92 -1.88 -12.27
CA SER A 575 7.46 -2.48 -13.49
C SER A 575 8.82 -3.12 -13.20
N LEU A 576 9.05 -4.32 -13.72
CA LEU A 576 10.33 -5.02 -13.55
C LEU A 576 11.48 -4.26 -14.24
N SER A 577 11.28 -3.82 -15.48
CA SER A 577 12.28 -3.02 -16.22
C SER A 577 12.79 -1.81 -15.43
N GLU A 578 11.89 -1.07 -14.78
CA GLU A 578 12.22 0.11 -13.99
C GLU A 578 13.03 -0.24 -12.74
N ILE A 579 12.78 -1.39 -12.13
CA ILE A 579 13.51 -1.80 -10.93
C ILE A 579 14.95 -2.21 -11.24
N ILE A 580 15.15 -2.85 -12.40
CA ILE A 580 16.47 -3.28 -12.88
C ILE A 580 17.25 -2.18 -13.60
N GLY A 581 16.67 -0.98 -13.73
CA GLY A 581 17.35 0.21 -14.24
C GLY A 581 17.22 0.43 -15.75
N ILE A 582 16.27 -0.25 -16.39
CA ILE A 582 15.85 0.04 -17.77
C ILE A 582 14.76 1.11 -17.70
N LYS A 583 15.00 2.24 -18.35
CA LYS A 583 14.08 3.36 -18.39
C LYS A 583 13.48 3.50 -19.77
N THR A 584 12.16 3.51 -19.84
CA THR A 584 11.44 3.87 -21.07
C THR A 584 11.56 5.37 -21.31
N ILE A 585 12.11 5.75 -22.45
CA ILE A 585 12.24 7.15 -22.89
C ILE A 585 11.01 7.59 -23.68
N SER A 586 10.45 6.69 -24.50
CA SER A 586 9.27 6.95 -25.31
C SER A 586 8.47 5.67 -25.50
N ASN A 587 7.13 5.79 -25.46
CA ASN A 587 6.18 4.73 -25.81
C ASN A 587 5.75 4.81 -27.29
N GLU A 588 6.28 5.75 -28.06
CA GLU A 588 6.02 5.80 -29.51
C GLU A 588 6.58 4.53 -30.16
N ILE A 589 5.78 3.92 -31.04
CA ILE A 589 6.15 2.68 -31.73
C ILE A 589 7.26 3.00 -32.75
N PRO A 590 8.51 2.55 -32.54
CA PRO A 590 9.60 2.80 -33.47
C PRO A 590 9.36 2.07 -34.78
N SER A 591 9.78 2.64 -35.91
CA SER A 591 9.68 1.99 -37.21
C SER A 591 10.65 0.80 -37.37
N LEU A 592 11.76 0.81 -36.62
CA LEU A 592 12.87 -0.14 -36.70
C LEU A 592 13.48 -0.42 -35.32
N TYR A 593 14.14 -1.57 -35.20
CA TYR A 593 15.06 -1.86 -34.09
C TYR A 593 16.33 -1.04 -34.23
N THR A 594 16.91 -0.58 -33.12
CA THR A 594 18.16 0.21 -33.15
C THR A 594 18.94 0.02 -31.86
N LEU A 595 20.26 -0.14 -31.94
CA LEU A 595 21.18 -0.01 -30.81
C LEU A 595 22.05 1.23 -30.98
N ASN A 596 21.89 2.22 -30.11
CA ASN A 596 22.64 3.47 -30.19
C ASN A 596 24.05 3.32 -29.60
N GLN A 597 24.94 4.22 -30.01
CA GLN A 597 26.23 4.39 -29.36
C GLN A 597 26.03 4.83 -27.90
N ASN A 598 26.74 4.20 -26.97
CA ASN A 598 26.69 4.55 -25.55
C ASN A 598 27.22 5.98 -25.33
N TYR A 599 26.71 6.67 -24.31
CA TYR A 599 27.17 8.01 -23.94
C TYR A 599 27.32 8.16 -22.42
N PRO A 600 28.44 8.72 -21.93
CA PRO A 600 29.62 9.12 -22.68
C PRO A 600 30.39 7.91 -23.28
N ASN A 601 31.24 8.13 -24.29
CA ASN A 601 32.18 7.13 -24.80
C ASN A 601 33.44 7.85 -25.36
N PRO A 602 34.62 7.73 -24.72
CA PRO A 602 34.92 6.93 -23.53
C PRO A 602 34.15 7.36 -22.27
N PHE A 603 34.04 6.48 -21.27
CA PHE A 603 33.28 6.73 -20.03
C PHE A 603 34.06 6.38 -18.75
N ASN A 604 33.64 6.93 -17.61
CA ASN A 604 34.22 6.66 -16.27
C ASN A 604 33.19 6.84 -15.13
N PRO A 605 32.91 5.82 -14.31
CA PRO A 605 32.78 4.42 -14.70
C PRO A 605 31.38 4.12 -15.27
N VAL A 606 30.52 5.13 -15.43
CA VAL A 606 29.11 4.95 -15.83
C VAL A 606 28.87 5.45 -17.27
N THR A 607 28.11 4.68 -18.04
CA THR A 607 27.59 5.07 -19.36
C THR A 607 26.13 4.68 -19.50
N ILE A 608 25.43 5.36 -20.42
CA ILE A 608 24.06 5.04 -20.82
C ILE A 608 24.07 4.35 -22.17
N VAL A 609 23.33 3.24 -22.30
CA VAL A 609 23.08 2.55 -23.58
C VAL A 609 21.62 2.75 -23.97
N ARG A 610 21.37 3.31 -25.17
CA ARG A 610 20.02 3.54 -25.70
C ARG A 610 19.68 2.57 -26.81
N PHE A 611 18.42 2.13 -26.88
CA PHE A 611 17.96 1.24 -27.93
C PHE A 611 16.45 1.34 -28.18
N LYS A 612 16.01 0.89 -29.36
CA LYS A 612 14.61 0.92 -29.81
C LYS A 612 14.09 -0.47 -30.11
N ILE A 613 12.88 -0.77 -29.66
CA ILE A 613 12.16 -2.04 -29.87
C ILE A 613 10.91 -1.75 -30.71
N LYS A 614 10.81 -2.37 -31.89
CA LYS A 614 9.72 -2.12 -32.85
C LYS A 614 8.41 -2.82 -32.49
N ASP A 615 8.48 -4.06 -32.00
CA ASP A 615 7.32 -4.89 -31.67
C ASP A 615 7.57 -5.69 -30.39
N SER A 616 6.49 -6.14 -29.72
CA SER A 616 6.58 -6.78 -28.41
C SER A 616 7.30 -8.13 -28.50
N ARG A 617 8.51 -8.22 -27.91
CA ARG A 617 9.40 -9.37 -28.09
C ARG A 617 10.40 -9.50 -26.97
N PHE A 618 11.00 -10.69 -26.83
CA PHE A 618 12.11 -10.92 -25.92
C PHE A 618 13.39 -10.24 -26.41
N VAL A 619 14.05 -9.50 -25.53
CA VAL A 619 15.21 -8.65 -25.79
C VAL A 619 16.34 -9.02 -24.85
N ILE A 620 17.53 -9.16 -25.41
CA ILE A 620 18.77 -9.47 -24.69
C ILE A 620 19.80 -8.38 -25.01
N LEU A 621 20.30 -7.67 -24.01
CA LEU A 621 21.43 -6.75 -24.13
C LEU A 621 22.56 -7.24 -23.22
N LYS A 622 23.68 -7.62 -23.83
CA LYS A 622 24.85 -8.16 -23.13
C LYS A 622 26.08 -7.31 -23.37
N VAL A 623 26.98 -7.30 -22.41
CA VAL A 623 28.33 -6.72 -22.48
C VAL A 623 29.36 -7.84 -22.52
N TYR A 624 30.35 -7.67 -23.37
CA TYR A 624 31.46 -8.58 -23.62
C TYR A 624 32.78 -7.86 -23.45
N ASP A 625 33.79 -8.56 -22.96
CA ASP A 625 35.18 -8.08 -22.98
C ASP A 625 35.78 -8.15 -24.39
N ASN A 626 37.05 -7.75 -24.51
CA ASN A 626 37.79 -7.77 -25.78
C ASN A 626 38.08 -9.18 -26.32
N LEU A 627 37.93 -10.22 -25.49
CA LEU A 627 38.07 -11.63 -25.88
C LEU A 627 36.73 -12.25 -26.30
N GLY A 628 35.64 -11.47 -26.25
CA GLY A 628 34.29 -11.95 -26.56
C GLY A 628 33.65 -12.75 -25.43
N LYS A 629 34.22 -12.74 -24.22
CA LYS A 629 33.59 -13.33 -23.04
C LYS A 629 32.49 -12.40 -22.55
N GLU A 630 31.31 -12.96 -22.31
CA GLU A 630 30.22 -12.24 -21.65
C GLU A 630 30.63 -11.88 -20.22
N ILE A 631 30.52 -10.60 -19.88
CA ILE A 631 30.86 -10.10 -18.55
C ILE A 631 29.64 -9.54 -17.82
N GLU A 632 28.63 -9.06 -18.55
CA GLU A 632 27.41 -8.53 -17.94
C GLU A 632 26.21 -8.65 -18.88
N MET A 633 25.01 -8.74 -18.31
CA MET A 633 23.76 -8.75 -19.05
C MET A 633 22.89 -7.60 -18.51
N LEU A 634 22.66 -6.60 -19.34
CA LEU A 634 21.95 -5.37 -18.97
C LEU A 634 20.43 -5.50 -19.17
N VAL A 635 20.00 -6.32 -20.12
CA VAL A 635 18.58 -6.56 -20.45
C VAL A 635 18.38 -8.03 -20.78
N ASN A 636 17.31 -8.64 -20.27
CA ASN A 636 16.94 -10.04 -20.55
C ASN A 636 15.44 -10.29 -20.28
N GLU A 637 14.57 -9.58 -20.99
CA GLU A 637 13.14 -9.61 -20.73
C GLU A 637 12.30 -9.43 -22.00
N LYS A 638 10.99 -9.69 -21.90
CA LYS A 638 10.04 -9.33 -22.94
C LYS A 638 9.70 -7.84 -22.85
N MET A 639 10.06 -7.08 -23.86
CA MET A 639 9.82 -5.64 -23.93
C MET A 639 8.70 -5.32 -24.92
N ASN A 640 7.97 -4.24 -24.65
CA ASN A 640 6.96 -3.69 -25.57
C ASN A 640 7.62 -2.78 -26.62
N PRO A 641 6.89 -2.33 -27.65
CA PRO A 641 7.40 -1.30 -28.56
C PRO A 641 7.74 -0.03 -27.79
N GLY A 642 8.91 0.56 -28.07
CA GLY A 642 9.34 1.81 -27.45
C GLY A 642 10.84 2.08 -27.57
N GLU A 643 11.26 3.21 -27.01
CA GLU A 643 12.66 3.60 -26.87
C GLU A 643 13.07 3.50 -25.40
N TYR A 644 14.25 2.92 -25.16
CA TYR A 644 14.73 2.53 -23.84
C TYR A 644 16.16 3.00 -23.61
N GLU A 645 16.51 3.27 -22.37
CA GLU A 645 17.88 3.44 -21.92
C GLU A 645 18.19 2.57 -20.70
N VAL A 646 19.43 2.06 -20.64
CA VAL A 646 19.94 1.34 -19.48
C VAL A 646 21.31 1.90 -19.08
N ASN A 647 21.54 2.04 -17.78
CA ASN A 647 22.83 2.44 -17.25
C ASN A 647 23.72 1.20 -17.08
N TRP A 648 24.97 1.32 -17.50
CA TRP A 648 26.02 0.37 -17.15
C TRP A 648 27.06 1.06 -16.26
N ASN A 649 27.20 0.58 -15.03
CA ASN A 649 28.24 1.01 -14.11
C ASN A 649 29.37 -0.02 -14.10
N ALA A 650 30.47 0.32 -14.76
CA ALA A 650 31.61 -0.58 -14.92
C ALA A 650 32.68 -0.40 -13.83
N SER A 651 32.31 0.03 -12.61
CA SER A 651 33.23 0.27 -11.50
C SER A 651 34.08 -0.96 -11.15
N GLU A 652 33.55 -2.17 -11.34
CA GLU A 652 34.22 -3.43 -11.02
C GLU A 652 35.10 -3.97 -12.15
N TYR A 653 35.12 -3.34 -13.33
CA TYR A 653 35.87 -3.83 -14.50
C TYR A 653 37.12 -2.97 -14.79
N PRO A 654 38.20 -3.55 -15.34
CA PRO A 654 39.42 -2.78 -15.66
C PRO A 654 39.20 -1.82 -16.84
N SER A 655 40.00 -0.74 -16.94
CA SER A 655 40.00 0.12 -18.13
C SER A 655 40.26 -0.71 -19.39
N GLY A 656 39.54 -0.44 -20.47
CA GLY A 656 39.65 -1.24 -21.68
C GLY A 656 38.54 -1.05 -22.70
N VAL A 657 38.60 -1.87 -23.75
CA VAL A 657 37.58 -1.94 -24.79
C VAL A 657 36.59 -3.04 -24.46
N TYR A 658 35.31 -2.70 -24.54
CA TYR A 658 34.19 -3.60 -24.35
C TYR A 658 33.26 -3.53 -25.56
N PHE A 659 32.45 -4.57 -25.73
CA PHE A 659 31.41 -4.62 -26.74
C PHE A 659 30.07 -4.85 -26.08
N TYR A 660 29.01 -4.26 -26.62
CA TYR A 660 27.66 -4.58 -26.19
C TYR A 660 26.80 -4.96 -27.38
N LYS A 661 25.97 -5.99 -27.18
CA LYS A 661 25.17 -6.62 -28.22
C LYS A 661 23.71 -6.62 -27.82
N LEU A 662 22.87 -6.04 -28.66
CA LEU A 662 21.41 -6.14 -28.56
C LEU A 662 20.93 -7.26 -29.49
N THR A 663 20.18 -8.20 -28.95
CA THR A 663 19.50 -9.26 -29.69
C THR A 663 18.02 -9.19 -29.38
N ALA A 664 17.20 -9.19 -30.42
CA ALA A 664 15.76 -9.33 -30.30
C ALA A 664 15.31 -10.11 -31.53
N GLY A 665 14.73 -11.31 -31.37
CA GLY A 665 14.43 -12.21 -32.50
C GLY A 665 15.60 -12.30 -33.50
N ASP A 666 15.33 -12.02 -34.77
CA ASP A 666 16.35 -12.01 -35.84
C ASP A 666 17.22 -10.74 -35.88
N PHE A 667 16.85 -9.70 -35.14
CA PHE A 667 17.64 -8.47 -35.05
C PHE A 667 18.83 -8.68 -34.12
N THR A 668 20.02 -8.34 -34.59
CA THR A 668 21.25 -8.32 -33.81
C THR A 668 22.10 -7.12 -34.21
N GLU A 669 22.52 -6.33 -33.23
CA GLU A 669 23.46 -5.22 -33.44
C GLU A 669 24.52 -5.21 -32.32
N VAL A 670 25.76 -4.91 -32.67
CA VAL A 670 26.91 -4.82 -31.75
C VAL A 670 27.53 -3.44 -31.85
N LYS A 671 27.91 -2.86 -30.73
CA LYS A 671 28.65 -1.60 -30.64
C LYS A 671 29.83 -1.72 -29.69
N LYS A 672 30.84 -0.87 -29.90
CA LYS A 672 32.07 -0.80 -29.10
C LYS A 672 31.95 0.33 -28.07
N MET A 673 32.43 0.11 -26.85
CA MET A 673 32.59 1.15 -25.82
C MET A 673 33.97 1.08 -25.17
N VAL A 674 34.42 2.20 -24.59
CA VAL A 674 35.75 2.35 -24.01
C VAL A 674 35.64 2.87 -22.58
N LEU A 675 36.06 2.05 -21.61
CA LEU A 675 36.15 2.44 -20.20
C LEU A 675 37.53 3.02 -19.90
N ILE A 676 37.58 4.19 -19.26
CA ILE A 676 38.82 4.83 -18.81
C ILE A 676 38.64 5.14 -17.32
N LYS A 677 39.37 4.46 -16.45
CA LYS A 677 39.47 4.79 -15.03
C LYS A 677 40.51 5.86 -14.77
#